data_AF-A0A8H5AGL0-F1
#
_entry.id   AF-A0A8H5AGL0-F1
#
_cell.length_a   1.000
_cell.length_b   1.000
_cell.length_c   1.000
_cell.angle_alpha   90.00
_cell.angle_beta   90.00
_cell.angle_gamma   90.00
#
_symmetry.space_group_name_H-M   'P 1'
#
loop_
_entity.id
_entity.type
_entity.pdbx_description
1 polymer ?
#
loop_
_entity_poly.entity_id
_entity_poly.type
_entity_poly.pdbx_seq_one_letter_code
_entity_poly.pdbx_strand_id
1 'polypeptide(L)'
;MEIQRLFIYPIKSLLPVEVTHAEVTREGFRFDRQYILIKEPENHDSSPFAEHLTIKKTFALALFQPNIHDDWSNLTVRHTKAKPESLITIPLTPSPLFCFQSRTYTVNIAGTSAIGIDMGDVPASFFSKHLGQSIRLLFIGGNGSRPVPGTVDLEPSMANPGQRVRFADAAPFLLTSSSSENEARSRLPPSCQADDIILRLRPNIHIDVGKDTPAFDEDNWRQLTVASEVHGPSKAFICCMSQTTRCLSLNADLETGGGVSREQQLFGLLARDRRVLRSSPNRPVFGCYAYVTPHSRLVGAVEIAESNVTGGSQAVGAARNTHSSALAMNVDEFSGTKDRASIDGSLGMIRAIEKRVLRPRQQRLSHQLPEVASTGVLQDSISDDDRFFDLDPAVYYEQEGQLCGVDFSASHPAPDIPPVTPCEVEVPSSTDPEEVSTPDLSPADTRENTLYALLVRRFVKIISPWLDVFDPDRYFGYVVPIRASRSSLLRDSLAAVAAKQLGNLGCHTETQCNTDSSTAPGPLDPTVALSVDWSFEAASFYDRAIRSMINALQSIALTKVFTASPIQIETRLGSPPDRREAIDDLLSAMPILLVYELMDNRHLSMVQHLAGARHLLGFVLQQHEARTPGDAAYAPSLEQSVQKAWKASFWNLVCFDYVISYAGRSKPSIGFPDARLWHQSGLSLTEVDGQFVPASLVGDIHSSSPKMTETIACRTLLWIILRIMDCVVSDGQVSDGQQANDQVHQRCRTTCHQGMGTAPWEQVDEYLRNWYMALPDTFEPCLRAPQPFPALASSSIRAPLQGFFIANPMGATALPLYHFSRILFLLHSHVTDETFNSATGSRRIKIYRQFSRQVNHHAVEICSVAAGQPPPAVQMHLIQPLHLAGLCLDSQEQRSIIKGLLVDLQRQTGFPTERVLKQLEEDWDEDYD
;
A
#
# COMPACT_ATOMS: atom_id res chain seq x y z
N MET A 1 -14.82 13.58 -24.49
CA MET A 1 -14.56 13.90 -23.08
C MET A 1 -13.37 13.07 -22.66
N GLU A 2 -12.38 13.69 -22.05
CA GLU A 2 -11.18 13.02 -21.53
C GLU A 2 -10.85 13.57 -20.14
N ILE A 3 -10.24 12.75 -19.29
CA ILE A 3 -9.73 13.24 -18.01
C ILE A 3 -8.49 14.06 -18.33
N GLN A 4 -8.55 15.36 -18.08
CA GLN A 4 -7.46 16.28 -18.37
C GLN A 4 -6.45 16.33 -17.22
N ARG A 5 -6.92 16.36 -15.97
CA ARG A 5 -6.07 16.48 -14.77
C ARG A 5 -6.67 15.73 -13.58
N LEU A 6 -5.79 15.16 -12.75
CA LEU A 6 -6.14 14.47 -11.51
C LEU A 6 -5.40 15.09 -10.33
N PHE A 7 -6.13 15.28 -9.22
CA PHE A 7 -5.58 15.89 -8.02
C PHE A 7 -5.89 15.08 -6.77
N ILE A 8 -4.85 14.89 -5.96
CA ILE A 8 -4.93 14.37 -4.60
C ILE A 8 -4.64 15.53 -3.64
N TYR A 9 -5.40 15.65 -2.55
CA TYR A 9 -5.16 16.62 -1.48
C TYR A 9 -4.76 15.89 -0.19
N PRO A 10 -3.49 15.47 -0.02
CA PRO A 10 -3.11 14.62 1.12
C PRO A 10 -3.45 15.23 2.49
N ILE A 11 -3.25 16.54 2.61
CA ILE A 11 -3.59 17.33 3.80
C ILE A 11 -4.75 18.27 3.44
N LYS A 12 -5.84 18.17 4.20
CA LYS A 12 -7.02 19.04 4.06
C LYS A 12 -6.57 20.52 4.08
N SER A 13 -7.13 21.30 3.15
CA SER A 13 -6.90 22.75 3.00
C SER A 13 -5.57 23.19 2.39
N LEU A 14 -4.59 22.29 2.18
CA LEU A 14 -3.35 22.64 1.46
C LEU A 14 -3.51 22.52 -0.07
N LEU A 15 -2.48 22.91 -0.83
CA LEU A 15 -2.44 22.75 -2.29
C LEU A 15 -2.48 21.27 -2.72
N PRO A 16 -2.92 20.96 -3.96
CA PRO A 16 -2.95 19.58 -4.45
C PRO A 16 -1.56 19.05 -4.81
N VAL A 17 -1.49 17.73 -4.93
CA VAL A 17 -0.52 17.02 -5.77
C VAL A 17 -1.25 16.60 -7.05
N GLU A 18 -0.79 17.11 -8.18
CA GLU A 18 -1.25 16.66 -9.50
C GLU A 18 -0.55 15.33 -9.82
N VAL A 19 -1.34 14.34 -10.25
CA VAL A 19 -0.85 12.99 -10.53
C VAL A 19 -1.32 12.55 -11.91
N THR A 20 -0.55 11.69 -12.56
CA THR A 20 -0.97 11.06 -13.82
C THR A 20 -1.96 9.94 -13.58
N HIS A 21 -1.89 9.32 -12.40
CA HIS A 21 -2.69 8.16 -12.04
C HIS A 21 -3.09 8.20 -10.56
N ALA A 22 -4.30 7.73 -10.20
CA ALA A 22 -4.74 7.65 -8.81
C ALA A 22 -5.61 6.43 -8.51
N GLU A 23 -5.29 5.69 -7.44
CA GLU A 23 -6.10 4.56 -6.95
C GLU A 23 -7.39 5.06 -6.29
N VAL A 24 -8.53 4.50 -6.67
CA VAL A 24 -9.86 4.87 -6.15
C VAL A 24 -10.25 3.93 -5.01
N THR A 25 -10.80 4.49 -3.94
CA THR A 25 -11.41 3.76 -2.82
C THR A 25 -12.87 4.20 -2.62
N ARG A 26 -13.57 3.58 -1.68
CA ARG A 26 -14.96 3.98 -1.32
C ARG A 26 -15.03 5.41 -0.76
N GLU A 27 -13.92 5.93 -0.24
CA GLU A 27 -13.81 7.25 0.40
C GLU A 27 -13.21 8.35 -0.48
N GLY A 28 -12.85 8.05 -1.73
CA GLY A 28 -12.23 9.00 -2.67
C GLY A 28 -10.97 8.41 -3.29
N PHE A 29 -10.04 9.24 -3.76
CA PHE A 29 -8.70 8.72 -4.10
C PHE A 29 -7.96 8.26 -2.85
N ARG A 30 -7.12 7.23 -3.00
CA ARG A 30 -6.20 6.83 -1.95
C ARG A 30 -5.30 8.01 -1.58
N PHE A 31 -5.05 8.15 -0.28
CA PHE A 31 -4.33 9.27 0.32
C PHE A 31 -5.01 10.64 0.26
N ASP A 32 -6.17 10.79 -0.41
CA ASP A 32 -6.90 12.05 -0.42
C ASP A 32 -7.47 12.37 0.98
N ARG A 33 -7.18 13.58 1.45
CA ARG A 33 -7.66 14.22 2.69
C ARG A 33 -7.58 13.30 3.91
N GLN A 34 -6.50 12.53 4.00
CA GLN A 34 -6.21 11.64 5.13
C GLN A 34 -5.53 12.37 6.31
N TYR A 35 -4.99 13.57 6.06
CA TYR A 35 -4.42 14.44 7.06
C TYR A 35 -5.22 15.74 7.24
N ILE A 36 -5.16 16.33 8.43
CA ILE A 36 -5.77 17.62 8.75
C ILE A 36 -4.90 18.39 9.76
N LEU A 37 -4.87 19.72 9.64
CA LEU A 37 -4.22 20.60 10.62
C LEU A 37 -5.23 21.09 11.65
N ILE A 38 -4.85 21.07 12.92
CA ILE A 38 -5.63 21.62 14.03
C ILE A 38 -4.84 22.66 14.81
N LYS A 39 -5.54 23.59 15.46
CA LYS A 39 -4.94 24.37 16.54
C LYS A 39 -4.74 23.46 17.74
N GLU A 40 -3.57 23.57 18.37
CA GLU A 40 -3.29 22.83 19.60
C GLU A 40 -4.30 23.23 20.69
N PRO A 41 -5.07 22.29 21.27
CA PRO A 41 -6.06 22.64 22.28
C PRO A 41 -5.39 23.14 23.57
N GLU A 42 -5.76 24.34 24.04
CA GLU A 42 -5.20 24.95 25.26
C GLU A 42 -5.70 24.28 26.56
N ASN A 43 -6.93 23.74 26.55
CA ASN A 43 -7.54 23.02 27.66
C ASN A 43 -8.42 21.88 27.14
N HIS A 44 -8.14 20.65 27.58
CA HIS A 44 -8.90 19.44 27.20
C HIS A 44 -10.37 19.46 27.62
N ASP A 45 -10.77 20.33 28.56
CA ASP A 45 -12.12 20.35 29.15
C ASP A 45 -13.08 21.36 28.51
N SER A 46 -12.60 22.29 27.66
CA SER A 46 -13.40 23.44 27.18
C SER A 46 -14.21 23.18 25.90
N SER A 47 -13.81 22.18 25.10
CA SER A 47 -14.55 21.68 23.93
C SER A 47 -14.13 20.23 23.68
N PRO A 48 -15.07 19.29 23.44
CA PRO A 48 -14.72 17.91 23.08
C PRO A 48 -14.07 17.81 21.68
N PHE A 49 -14.09 18.89 20.88
CA PHE A 49 -13.57 18.94 19.52
C PHE A 49 -12.39 19.90 19.39
N ALA A 50 -11.33 19.45 18.72
CA ALA A 50 -10.23 20.30 18.30
C ALA A 50 -10.63 21.15 17.08
N GLU A 51 -10.24 22.43 17.09
CA GLU A 51 -10.50 23.36 15.99
C GLU A 51 -9.55 23.08 14.82
N HIS A 52 -10.08 22.71 13.66
CA HIS A 52 -9.28 22.47 12.45
C HIS A 52 -9.09 23.73 11.61
N LEU A 53 -7.95 23.82 10.94
CA LEU A 53 -7.63 24.90 10.03
C LEU A 53 -8.29 24.69 8.67
N THR A 54 -8.82 25.76 8.11
CA THR A 54 -9.48 25.76 6.80
C THR A 54 -8.94 26.88 5.92
N ILE A 55 -8.70 26.60 4.64
CA ILE A 55 -8.21 27.62 3.72
C ILE A 55 -9.20 28.78 3.58
N LYS A 56 -10.50 28.54 3.78
CA LYS A 56 -11.53 29.58 3.79
C LYS A 56 -11.41 30.60 4.93
N LYS A 57 -10.63 30.30 5.98
CA LYS A 57 -10.32 31.20 7.11
C LYS A 57 -8.83 31.58 7.18
N THR A 58 -7.95 30.74 6.65
CA THR A 58 -6.49 30.90 6.73
C THR A 58 -5.86 30.68 5.36
N PHE A 59 -5.78 31.74 4.55
CA PHE A 59 -5.22 31.66 3.19
C PHE A 59 -3.73 31.31 3.15
N ALA A 60 -2.98 31.54 4.23
CA ALA A 60 -1.57 31.15 4.35
C ALA A 60 -1.33 29.65 4.15
N LEU A 61 -2.37 28.81 4.30
CA LEU A 61 -2.34 27.39 3.97
C LEU A 61 -2.01 27.12 2.48
N ALA A 62 -2.26 28.09 1.58
CA ALA A 62 -1.89 27.99 0.18
C ALA A 62 -0.36 28.05 -0.05
N LEU A 63 0.42 28.47 0.94
CA LEU A 63 1.89 28.52 0.84
C LEU A 63 2.57 27.17 1.09
N PHE A 64 1.80 26.13 1.41
CA PHE A 64 2.33 24.78 1.61
C PHE A 64 2.04 23.96 0.36
N GLN A 65 3.10 23.56 -0.33
CA GLN A 65 3.05 22.71 -1.52
C GLN A 65 3.41 21.28 -1.14
N PRO A 66 2.44 20.35 -1.14
CA PRO A 66 2.74 18.93 -0.95
C PRO A 66 3.29 18.31 -2.24
N ASN A 67 4.03 17.22 -2.11
CA ASN A 67 4.47 16.35 -3.20
C ASN A 67 4.55 14.89 -2.70
N ILE A 68 3.94 13.97 -3.44
CA ILE A 68 4.00 12.52 -3.16
C ILE A 68 5.21 11.95 -3.89
N HIS A 69 6.01 11.14 -3.19
CA HIS A 69 7.12 10.42 -3.80
C HIS A 69 6.61 9.33 -4.75
N ASP A 70 7.39 9.01 -5.79
CA ASP A 70 7.02 8.04 -6.84
C ASP A 70 6.72 6.63 -6.30
N ASP A 71 7.29 6.29 -5.15
CA ASP A 71 7.07 5.01 -4.45
C ASP A 71 5.79 4.98 -3.59
N TRP A 72 5.02 6.08 -3.57
CA TRP A 72 3.80 6.28 -2.79
C TRP A 72 3.98 6.01 -1.28
N SER A 73 5.21 6.14 -0.77
CA SER A 73 5.52 5.84 0.63
C SER A 73 5.48 7.09 1.52
N ASN A 74 5.92 8.24 0.98
CA ASN A 74 6.09 9.48 1.70
C ASN A 74 5.50 10.69 0.97
N LEU A 75 5.15 11.68 1.78
CA LEU A 75 4.69 13.00 1.40
C LEU A 75 5.73 14.01 1.86
N THR A 76 6.24 14.85 0.96
CA THR A 76 6.95 16.06 1.34
C THR A 76 6.02 17.25 1.31
N VAL A 77 6.21 18.21 2.22
CA VAL A 77 5.49 19.47 2.25
C VAL A 77 6.50 20.60 2.31
N ARG A 78 6.57 21.41 1.25
CA ARG A 78 7.48 22.56 1.13
C ARG A 78 6.72 23.85 1.37
N HIS A 79 7.29 24.76 2.16
CA HIS A 79 6.79 26.11 2.27
C HIS A 79 7.35 26.98 1.13
N THR A 80 6.49 27.48 0.24
CA THR A 80 6.90 28.10 -1.04
C THR A 80 7.69 29.40 -0.88
N LYS A 81 7.52 30.10 0.24
CA LYS A 81 8.17 31.39 0.53
C LYS A 81 9.31 31.33 1.54
N ALA A 82 9.59 30.17 2.12
CA ALA A 82 10.59 30.08 3.19
C ALA A 82 12.02 30.32 2.66
N LYS A 83 12.79 31.16 3.35
CA LYS A 83 14.22 31.40 3.08
C LYS A 83 15.01 31.30 4.39
N PRO A 84 15.96 30.36 4.54
CA PRO A 84 16.29 29.28 3.60
C PRO A 84 15.10 28.34 3.36
N GLU A 85 15.19 27.53 2.32
CA GLU A 85 14.17 26.55 1.97
C GLU A 85 13.80 25.69 3.18
N SER A 86 12.50 25.44 3.34
CA SER A 86 11.97 24.68 4.46
C SER A 86 10.94 23.67 3.96
N LEU A 87 11.21 22.41 4.27
CA LEU A 87 10.37 21.26 3.92
C LEU A 87 10.29 20.29 5.09
N ILE A 88 9.27 19.43 5.08
CA ILE A 88 9.12 18.29 5.97
C ILE A 88 8.69 17.04 5.19
N THR A 89 9.15 15.87 5.61
CA THR A 89 8.70 14.57 5.09
C THR A 89 7.81 13.89 6.13
N ILE A 90 6.66 13.39 5.69
CA ILE A 90 5.63 12.72 6.49
C ILE A 90 5.27 11.41 5.78
N PRO A 91 5.13 10.27 6.47
CA PRO A 91 4.74 9.02 5.83
C PRO A 91 3.32 9.11 5.25
N LEU A 92 3.04 8.54 4.09
CA LEU A 92 1.67 8.48 3.56
C LEU A 92 0.82 7.44 4.29
N THR A 93 1.46 6.38 4.78
CA THR A 93 0.87 5.36 5.64
C THR A 93 1.70 5.30 6.92
N PRO A 94 1.30 6.02 7.99
CA PRO A 94 2.01 5.96 9.26
C PRO A 94 2.08 4.54 9.81
N SER A 95 3.17 4.21 10.51
CA SER A 95 3.29 2.87 11.09
C SER A 95 2.21 2.63 12.13
N PRO A 96 1.58 1.44 12.16
CA PRO A 96 0.57 1.12 13.17
C PRO A 96 1.09 1.26 14.61
N LEU A 97 2.38 0.99 14.82
CA LEU A 97 3.05 1.16 16.12
C LEU A 97 3.18 2.65 16.51
N PHE A 98 3.49 3.52 15.56
CA PHE A 98 3.48 4.97 15.81
C PHE A 98 2.06 5.42 16.18
N CYS A 99 1.07 5.06 15.38
CA CYS A 99 -0.34 5.38 15.63
C CYS A 99 -0.86 4.86 16.98
N PHE A 100 -0.34 3.72 17.44
CA PHE A 100 -0.62 3.14 18.75
C PHE A 100 -0.11 3.99 19.92
N GLN A 101 1.04 4.63 19.77
CA GLN A 101 1.67 5.43 20.83
C GLN A 101 1.21 6.89 20.82
N SER A 102 0.62 7.34 19.71
CA SER A 102 0.19 8.72 19.51
C SER A 102 -1.09 9.07 20.26
N ARG A 103 -1.20 10.36 20.61
CA ARG A 103 -2.43 10.96 21.13
C ARG A 103 -3.49 11.04 20.05
N THR A 104 -4.76 11.14 20.45
CA THR A 104 -5.87 11.33 19.51
C THR A 104 -6.71 12.55 19.87
N TYR A 105 -7.25 13.23 18.85
CA TYR A 105 -8.17 14.34 18.97
C TYR A 105 -9.42 14.08 18.14
N THR A 106 -10.59 14.51 18.62
CA THR A 106 -11.81 14.47 17.82
C THR A 106 -11.98 15.79 17.08
N VAL A 107 -12.31 15.75 15.80
CA VAL A 107 -12.51 16.95 14.96
C VAL A 107 -13.92 16.92 14.39
N ASN A 108 -14.65 18.04 14.50
CA ASN A 108 -15.92 18.24 13.79
C ASN A 108 -15.65 18.87 12.42
N ILE A 109 -16.15 18.25 11.36
CA ILE A 109 -16.01 18.67 9.97
C ILE A 109 -17.40 18.60 9.33
N ALA A 110 -17.91 19.77 8.94
CA ALA A 110 -19.22 19.91 8.29
C ALA A 110 -20.35 19.16 9.02
N GLY A 111 -20.39 19.24 10.36
CA GLY A 111 -21.47 18.66 11.17
C GLY A 111 -21.30 17.19 11.56
N THR A 112 -20.20 16.55 11.15
CA THR A 112 -19.89 15.16 11.55
C THR A 112 -18.50 15.09 12.18
N SER A 113 -18.23 14.06 12.98
CA SER A 113 -16.98 13.92 13.70
C SER A 113 -16.05 12.85 13.10
N ALA A 114 -14.74 13.08 13.24
CA ALA A 114 -13.70 12.12 12.93
C ALA A 114 -12.63 12.13 14.04
N ILE A 115 -12.06 10.96 14.32
CA ILE A 115 -10.90 10.83 15.21
C ILE A 115 -9.64 11.09 14.37
N GLY A 116 -8.72 11.89 14.89
CA GLY A 116 -7.41 12.16 14.30
C GLY A 116 -6.27 11.80 15.25
N ILE A 117 -5.30 11.05 14.77
CA ILE A 117 -4.09 10.60 15.47
C ILE A 117 -3.00 11.66 15.28
N ASP A 118 -2.42 12.14 16.38
CA ASP A 118 -1.35 13.13 16.36
C ASP A 118 -0.06 12.58 15.74
N MET A 119 0.46 13.31 14.76
CA MET A 119 1.70 12.99 14.05
C MET A 119 2.96 13.50 14.75
N GLY A 120 2.82 14.00 15.98
CA GLY A 120 3.94 14.31 16.88
C GLY A 120 4.58 15.67 16.64
N ASP A 121 5.65 15.94 17.39
CA ASP A 121 6.21 17.29 17.51
C ASP A 121 6.97 17.77 16.28
N VAL A 122 7.46 16.86 15.44
CA VAL A 122 8.23 17.22 14.25
C VAL A 122 7.33 17.91 13.20
N PRO A 123 6.19 17.32 12.77
CA PRO A 123 5.19 18.06 11.98
C PRO A 123 4.63 19.27 12.68
N ALA A 124 4.31 19.17 13.98
CA ALA A 124 3.76 20.29 14.73
C ALA A 124 4.69 21.51 14.69
N SER A 125 6.00 21.31 14.93
CA SER A 125 7.00 22.37 14.91
C SER A 125 7.13 23.02 13.52
N PHE A 126 7.09 22.23 12.45
CA PHE A 126 7.17 22.74 11.08
C PHE A 126 5.98 23.65 10.73
N PHE A 127 4.75 23.18 10.95
CA PHE A 127 3.56 23.97 10.64
C PHE A 127 3.41 25.16 11.57
N SER A 128 3.71 25.00 12.87
CA SER A 128 3.62 26.08 13.85
C SER A 128 4.57 27.23 13.52
N LYS A 129 5.81 26.91 13.10
CA LYS A 129 6.80 27.90 12.68
C LYS A 129 6.31 28.77 11.53
N HIS A 130 5.71 28.16 10.51
CA HIS A 130 5.33 28.86 9.28
C HIS A 130 3.94 29.53 9.36
N LEU A 131 3.06 29.04 10.23
CA LEU A 131 1.73 29.64 10.47
C LEU A 131 1.71 30.64 11.64
N GLY A 132 2.75 30.68 12.47
CA GLY A 132 2.86 31.61 13.59
C GLY A 132 1.88 31.33 14.74
N GLN A 133 1.39 30.09 14.85
CA GLN A 133 0.42 29.63 15.85
C GLN A 133 0.77 28.20 16.28
N SER A 134 0.28 27.73 17.44
CA SER A 134 0.47 26.33 17.85
C SER A 134 -0.43 25.40 17.03
N ILE A 135 0.17 24.62 16.14
CA ILE A 135 -0.51 23.77 15.16
C ILE A 135 -0.05 22.32 15.30
N ARG A 136 -1.00 21.39 15.23
CA ARG A 136 -0.73 19.95 15.15
C ARG A 136 -1.26 19.35 13.86
N LEU A 137 -0.57 18.33 13.36
CA LEU A 137 -1.00 17.54 12.20
C LEU A 137 -1.62 16.23 12.68
N LEU A 138 -2.84 15.94 12.23
CA LEU A 138 -3.52 14.70 12.54
C LEU A 138 -3.67 13.82 11.30
N PHE A 139 -3.41 12.53 11.47
CA PHE A 139 -3.77 11.46 10.55
C PHE A 139 -5.15 10.90 10.90
N ILE A 140 -6.00 10.53 9.94
CA ILE A 140 -7.33 10.01 10.26
C ILE A 140 -7.25 8.65 11.00
N GLY A 141 -7.91 8.55 12.16
CA GLY A 141 -7.96 7.37 13.02
C GLY A 141 -9.38 6.81 13.20
N GLY A 142 -9.57 5.88 14.14
CA GLY A 142 -10.86 5.24 14.36
C GLY A 142 -11.28 4.40 13.15
N ASN A 143 -12.53 4.54 12.70
CA ASN A 143 -13.01 3.90 11.46
C ASN A 143 -12.38 4.52 10.18
N GLY A 144 -11.34 5.35 10.32
CA GLY A 144 -10.54 6.01 9.27
C GLY A 144 -11.35 6.77 8.23
N SER A 145 -12.58 7.11 8.58
CA SER A 145 -13.56 7.79 7.75
C SER A 145 -14.75 8.16 8.62
N ARG A 146 -15.52 9.15 8.18
CA ARG A 146 -16.76 9.61 8.80
C ARG A 146 -17.93 9.48 7.83
N PRO A 147 -19.18 9.42 8.33
CA PRO A 147 -20.35 9.55 7.49
C PRO A 147 -20.31 10.84 6.66
N VAL A 148 -20.90 10.78 5.48
CA VAL A 148 -21.18 11.98 4.69
C VAL A 148 -22.15 12.88 5.49
N PRO A 149 -21.99 14.21 5.51
CA PRO A 149 -22.94 15.08 6.20
C PRO A 149 -24.37 14.86 5.72
N GLY A 150 -25.33 14.83 6.65
CA GLY A 150 -26.75 14.60 6.35
C GLY A 150 -27.17 13.13 6.24
N THR A 151 -26.25 12.16 6.39
CA THR A 151 -26.57 10.71 6.35
C THR A 151 -26.60 10.04 7.72
N VAL A 152 -26.43 10.79 8.81
CA VAL A 152 -26.28 10.25 10.17
C VAL A 152 -27.61 9.75 10.75
N ASP A 153 -28.73 10.34 10.33
CA ASP A 153 -30.09 10.07 10.85
C ASP A 153 -31.01 9.37 9.83
N LEU A 154 -30.47 8.95 8.68
CA LEU A 154 -31.26 8.28 7.64
C LEU A 154 -31.32 6.77 7.89
N GLU A 155 -32.52 6.20 7.82
CA GLU A 155 -32.74 4.74 7.79
C GLU A 155 -31.86 4.10 6.70
N PRO A 156 -31.28 2.91 6.92
CA PRO A 156 -30.34 2.26 6.00
C PRO A 156 -30.88 2.06 4.56
N SER A 157 -32.20 2.12 4.37
CA SER A 157 -32.87 2.00 3.08
C SER A 157 -32.98 3.31 2.28
N MET A 158 -32.79 4.47 2.92
CA MET A 158 -32.95 5.81 2.30
C MET A 158 -31.64 6.59 2.15
N ALA A 159 -30.59 6.27 2.92
CA ALA A 159 -29.23 6.68 2.61
C ALA A 159 -28.63 5.69 1.59
N ASN A 160 -27.83 6.17 0.64
CA ASN A 160 -26.96 5.27 -0.13
C ASN A 160 -26.08 4.50 0.87
N PRO A 161 -26.35 3.22 1.15
CA PRO A 161 -25.77 2.55 2.30
C PRO A 161 -24.26 2.39 2.06
N GLY A 162 -23.43 3.01 2.89
CA GLY A 162 -21.98 2.75 2.94
C GLY A 162 -21.06 3.82 2.35
N GLN A 163 -21.54 4.98 1.89
CA GLN A 163 -20.64 6.06 1.50
C GLN A 163 -20.05 6.79 2.71
N ARG A 164 -18.73 6.92 2.73
CA ARG A 164 -17.96 7.56 3.79
C ARG A 164 -16.92 8.47 3.17
N VAL A 165 -16.41 9.41 3.96
CA VAL A 165 -15.35 10.33 3.54
C VAL A 165 -14.25 10.36 4.60
N ARG A 166 -13.02 10.72 4.22
CA ARG A 166 -11.95 11.03 5.20
C ARG A 166 -12.18 12.43 5.79
N PHE A 167 -11.18 13.31 5.79
CA PHE A 167 -11.34 14.70 6.22
C PHE A 167 -11.93 15.62 5.11
N ALA A 168 -12.47 15.05 4.03
CA ALA A 168 -13.23 15.80 3.02
C ALA A 168 -14.47 16.48 3.62
N ASP A 169 -15.01 17.50 2.95
CA ASP A 169 -16.15 18.26 3.47
C ASP A 169 -17.48 17.52 3.28
N ALA A 170 -17.77 17.04 2.08
CA ALA A 170 -19.09 16.51 1.76
C ALA A 170 -19.11 15.30 0.82
N ALA A 171 -18.05 15.03 0.06
CA ALA A 171 -18.06 13.94 -0.91
C ALA A 171 -16.67 13.34 -1.15
N PRO A 172 -16.58 12.07 -1.60
CA PRO A 172 -15.34 11.43 -2.04
C PRO A 172 -14.63 12.17 -3.18
N PHE A 173 -15.39 12.65 -4.17
CA PHE A 173 -14.87 13.34 -5.35
C PHE A 173 -15.56 14.67 -5.59
N LEU A 174 -14.80 15.62 -6.12
CA LEU A 174 -15.29 16.82 -6.79
C LEU A 174 -14.88 16.78 -8.26
N LEU A 175 -15.87 16.88 -9.14
CA LEU A 175 -15.73 16.90 -10.59
C LEU A 175 -15.89 18.33 -11.13
N THR A 176 -15.12 18.67 -12.15
CA THR A 176 -15.21 19.95 -12.88
C THR A 176 -14.95 19.75 -14.36
N SER A 177 -15.45 20.65 -15.20
CA SER A 177 -15.30 20.58 -16.66
C SER A 177 -14.47 21.76 -17.20
N SER A 178 -13.77 21.54 -18.33
CA SER A 178 -13.01 22.57 -19.03
C SER A 178 -13.90 23.71 -19.55
N SER A 179 -15.14 23.43 -19.97
CA SER A 179 -16.09 24.47 -20.42
C SER A 179 -16.48 25.42 -19.29
N SER A 180 -16.80 24.90 -18.10
CA SER A 180 -17.07 25.71 -16.90
C SER A 180 -15.85 26.49 -16.44
N GLU A 181 -14.67 25.88 -16.51
CA GLU A 181 -13.43 26.57 -16.14
C GLU A 181 -13.17 27.75 -17.07
N ASN A 182 -13.29 27.56 -18.39
CA ASN A 182 -13.10 28.62 -19.38
C ASN A 182 -14.08 29.78 -19.18
N GLU A 183 -15.35 29.48 -18.89
CA GLU A 183 -16.36 30.50 -18.59
C GLU A 183 -15.99 31.27 -17.32
N ALA A 184 -15.70 30.56 -16.22
CA ALA A 184 -15.34 31.19 -14.96
C ALA A 184 -14.05 32.04 -15.06
N ARG A 185 -13.06 31.56 -15.84
CA ARG A 185 -11.82 32.29 -16.14
C ARG A 185 -12.11 33.56 -16.94
N SER A 186 -13.04 33.52 -17.89
CA SER A 186 -13.41 34.69 -18.71
C SER A 186 -13.99 35.85 -17.89
N ARG A 187 -14.51 35.56 -16.69
CA ARG A 187 -15.03 36.56 -15.75
C ARG A 187 -13.93 37.35 -15.04
N LEU A 188 -12.69 36.81 -14.98
CA LEU A 188 -11.56 37.47 -14.33
C LEU A 188 -11.02 38.63 -15.19
N PRO A 189 -10.38 39.63 -14.56
CA PRO A 189 -9.65 40.67 -15.28
C PRO A 189 -8.62 40.05 -16.25
N PRO A 190 -8.40 40.63 -17.45
CA PRO A 190 -7.49 40.06 -18.45
C PRO A 190 -6.09 39.73 -17.93
N SER A 191 -5.57 40.52 -17.00
CA SER A 191 -4.26 40.30 -16.35
C SER A 191 -4.18 39.03 -15.50
N CYS A 192 -5.32 38.51 -15.05
CA CYS A 192 -5.43 37.36 -14.14
C CYS A 192 -6.00 36.12 -14.85
N GLN A 193 -6.36 36.22 -16.13
CA GLN A 193 -6.87 35.07 -16.90
C GLN A 193 -5.78 34.01 -17.15
N ALA A 194 -4.50 34.34 -16.99
CA ALA A 194 -3.42 33.36 -17.03
C ALA A 194 -3.34 32.48 -15.77
N ASP A 195 -4.05 32.84 -14.69
CA ASP A 195 -4.03 32.09 -13.43
C ASP A 195 -4.67 30.72 -13.61
N ASP A 196 -4.07 29.69 -13.00
CA ASP A 196 -4.65 28.35 -12.91
C ASP A 196 -5.77 28.33 -11.86
N ILE A 197 -6.98 28.75 -12.26
CA ILE A 197 -8.13 28.85 -11.37
C ILE A 197 -8.60 27.49 -10.86
N ILE A 198 -8.23 26.38 -11.52
CA ILE A 198 -8.65 25.04 -11.11
C ILE A 198 -8.09 24.70 -9.73
N LEU A 199 -6.89 25.19 -9.41
CA LEU A 199 -6.26 24.99 -8.10
C LEU A 199 -7.06 25.67 -6.98
N ARG A 200 -7.77 26.77 -7.26
CA ARG A 200 -8.69 27.44 -6.33
C ARG A 200 -10.02 26.68 -6.17
N LEU A 201 -10.49 26.05 -7.26
CA LEU A 201 -11.71 25.23 -7.28
C LEU A 201 -11.53 23.86 -6.64
N ARG A 202 -10.29 23.40 -6.51
CA ARG A 202 -9.89 22.19 -5.77
C ARG A 202 -10.59 20.88 -6.18
N PRO A 203 -10.83 20.60 -7.48
CA PRO A 203 -11.45 19.34 -7.89
C PRO A 203 -10.51 18.16 -7.67
N ASN A 204 -11.05 16.95 -7.58
CA ASN A 204 -10.25 15.74 -7.67
C ASN A 204 -10.06 15.31 -9.13
N ILE A 205 -11.08 15.51 -9.97
CA ILE A 205 -11.06 15.12 -11.39
C ILE A 205 -11.49 16.32 -12.22
N HIS A 206 -10.64 16.74 -13.15
CA HIS A 206 -10.92 17.78 -14.12
C HIS A 206 -11.02 17.17 -15.52
N ILE A 207 -12.13 17.43 -16.21
CA ILE A 207 -12.50 16.74 -17.45
C ILE A 207 -12.51 17.73 -18.59
N ASP A 208 -11.76 17.44 -19.65
CA ASP A 208 -11.95 18.16 -20.90
C ASP A 208 -13.20 17.64 -21.62
N VAL A 209 -14.18 18.51 -21.77
CA VAL A 209 -15.48 18.20 -22.38
C VAL A 209 -15.57 18.67 -23.84
N GLY A 210 -14.49 19.26 -24.37
CA GLY A 210 -14.46 19.84 -25.72
C GLY A 210 -15.33 21.10 -25.83
N LYS A 211 -15.45 21.62 -27.06
CA LYS A 211 -16.12 22.91 -27.33
C LYS A 211 -17.65 22.82 -27.43
N ASP A 212 -18.18 21.62 -27.66
CA ASP A 212 -19.62 21.41 -27.91
C ASP A 212 -20.45 21.28 -26.62
N THR A 213 -19.78 21.14 -25.47
CA THR A 213 -20.44 21.03 -24.17
C THR A 213 -20.55 22.43 -23.53
N PRO A 214 -21.77 22.90 -23.17
CA PRO A 214 -21.92 24.22 -22.56
C PRO A 214 -21.26 24.29 -21.18
N ALA A 215 -20.96 25.51 -20.72
CA ALA A 215 -20.49 25.73 -19.36
C ALA A 215 -21.55 25.29 -18.34
N PHE A 216 -21.09 24.70 -17.24
CA PHE A 216 -21.88 24.16 -16.12
C PHE A 216 -22.75 22.95 -16.44
N ASP A 217 -22.52 22.28 -17.58
CA ASP A 217 -23.26 21.07 -17.94
C ASP A 217 -23.08 19.95 -16.90
N GLU A 218 -21.95 19.94 -16.17
CA GLU A 218 -21.69 18.98 -15.09
C GLU A 218 -22.69 19.05 -13.93
N ASP A 219 -23.44 20.15 -13.80
CA ASP A 219 -24.56 20.27 -12.86
C ASP A 219 -25.63 19.18 -13.09
N ASN A 220 -25.74 18.67 -14.32
CA ASN A 220 -26.78 17.73 -14.76
C ASN A 220 -26.25 16.31 -15.00
N TRP A 221 -24.94 16.08 -14.83
CA TRP A 221 -24.37 14.75 -15.00
C TRP A 221 -24.93 13.79 -13.97
N ARG A 222 -25.16 12.55 -14.39
CA ARG A 222 -25.64 11.47 -13.52
C ARG A 222 -24.53 10.48 -13.19
N GLN A 223 -23.74 10.14 -14.19
CA GLN A 223 -22.70 9.13 -14.07
C GLN A 223 -21.63 9.35 -15.15
N LEU A 224 -20.37 9.20 -14.76
CA LEU A 224 -19.23 9.10 -15.66
C LEU A 224 -18.74 7.66 -15.70
N THR A 225 -18.40 7.21 -16.90
CA THR A 225 -17.69 5.94 -17.11
C THR A 225 -16.26 6.25 -17.48
N VAL A 226 -15.32 5.86 -16.63
CA VAL A 226 -13.87 6.10 -16.84
C VAL A 226 -13.24 4.79 -17.24
N ALA A 227 -12.59 4.73 -18.41
CA ALA A 227 -11.83 3.55 -18.83
C ALA A 227 -10.35 3.73 -18.49
N SER A 228 -9.67 2.65 -18.08
CA SER A 228 -8.22 2.59 -17.84
C SER A 228 -7.62 1.36 -18.54
N GLU A 229 -6.42 1.49 -19.10
CA GLU A 229 -5.71 0.42 -19.82
C GLU A 229 -4.45 -0.11 -19.09
N VAL A 230 -4.00 0.56 -18.01
CA VAL A 230 -2.73 0.32 -17.30
C VAL A 230 -2.52 -1.12 -16.84
N HIS A 231 -3.61 -1.77 -16.44
CA HIS A 231 -3.61 -3.14 -15.94
C HIS A 231 -4.60 -4.02 -16.74
N GLY A 232 -4.87 -3.64 -17.99
CA GLY A 232 -5.90 -4.24 -18.85
C GLY A 232 -7.22 -3.45 -18.85
N PRO A 233 -8.18 -3.82 -19.73
CA PRO A 233 -9.37 -3.03 -19.98
C PRO A 233 -10.30 -2.98 -18.76
N SER A 234 -10.32 -1.82 -18.09
CA SER A 234 -11.05 -1.62 -16.83
C SER A 234 -11.94 -0.38 -16.92
N LYS A 235 -13.11 -0.39 -16.25
CA LYS A 235 -14.11 0.70 -16.27
C LYS A 235 -14.61 1.08 -14.86
N ALA A 236 -14.32 2.31 -14.43
CA ALA A 236 -14.90 2.92 -13.25
C ALA A 236 -16.26 3.57 -13.54
N PHE A 237 -17.19 3.48 -12.60
CA PHE A 237 -18.45 4.21 -12.64
C PHE A 237 -18.49 5.22 -11.49
N ILE A 238 -18.41 6.50 -11.83
CA ILE A 238 -18.44 7.61 -10.90
C ILE A 238 -19.83 8.23 -10.98
N CYS A 239 -20.63 8.09 -9.93
CA CYS A 239 -21.97 8.65 -9.84
C CYS A 239 -21.94 10.07 -9.29
N CYS A 240 -22.55 10.98 -10.04
CA CYS A 240 -22.72 12.38 -9.67
C CYS A 240 -23.88 12.50 -8.65
N MET A 241 -23.63 13.15 -7.52
CA MET A 241 -24.58 13.32 -6.42
C MET A 241 -25.34 14.62 -6.52
N SER A 242 -24.59 15.72 -6.48
CA SER A 242 -25.17 17.04 -6.28
C SER A 242 -24.21 18.12 -6.73
N GLN A 243 -24.78 19.25 -7.09
CA GLN A 243 -24.09 20.51 -7.28
C GLN A 243 -23.22 20.90 -6.07
N THR A 244 -22.03 21.42 -6.33
CA THR A 244 -21.09 21.82 -5.27
C THR A 244 -21.18 23.32 -4.98
N THR A 245 -21.66 23.66 -3.79
CA THR A 245 -21.60 25.04 -3.30
C THR A 245 -20.16 25.46 -3.02
N ARG A 246 -19.84 26.70 -3.39
CA ARG A 246 -18.49 27.26 -3.22
C ARG A 246 -18.42 28.13 -1.97
N CYS A 247 -17.22 28.26 -1.44
CA CYS A 247 -16.93 29.05 -0.25
C CYS A 247 -15.82 30.06 -0.54
N LEU A 248 -15.48 30.90 0.45
CA LEU A 248 -14.48 31.97 0.32
C LEU A 248 -13.05 31.46 0.02
N SER A 249 -12.83 30.14 0.01
CA SER A 249 -11.57 29.54 -0.46
C SER A 249 -11.18 29.97 -1.88
N LEU A 250 -12.15 30.32 -2.74
CA LEU A 250 -11.87 30.77 -4.11
C LEU A 250 -11.12 32.11 -4.18
N ASN A 251 -11.12 32.87 -3.08
CA ASN A 251 -10.48 34.17 -2.99
C ASN A 251 -9.05 34.09 -2.45
N ALA A 252 -8.53 32.88 -2.21
CA ALA A 252 -7.15 32.69 -1.80
C ALA A 252 -6.19 33.04 -2.95
N ASP A 253 -5.19 33.87 -2.65
CA ASP A 253 -4.03 34.08 -3.51
C ASP A 253 -3.00 32.99 -3.20
N LEU A 254 -2.76 32.12 -4.18
CA LEU A 254 -1.91 30.95 -4.02
C LEU A 254 -0.42 31.30 -3.96
N GLU A 255 -0.03 32.45 -4.52
CA GLU A 255 1.34 32.95 -4.45
C GLU A 255 1.56 33.69 -3.14
N THR A 256 0.62 34.55 -2.75
CA THR A 256 0.84 35.41 -1.59
C THR A 256 0.53 34.75 -0.26
N GLY A 257 -0.42 33.82 -0.23
CA GLY A 257 -1.03 33.29 1.00
C GLY A 257 -2.03 34.25 1.64
N GLY A 258 -2.39 35.33 0.93
CA GLY A 258 -3.39 36.31 1.33
C GLY A 258 -4.70 36.15 0.55
N GLY A 259 -5.56 37.16 0.63
CA GLY A 259 -6.74 37.26 -0.23
C GLY A 259 -6.42 38.05 -1.50
N VAL A 260 -7.02 37.65 -2.62
CA VAL A 260 -6.93 38.41 -3.88
C VAL A 260 -7.69 39.73 -3.81
N SER A 261 -7.36 40.68 -4.70
CA SER A 261 -8.11 41.95 -4.81
C SER A 261 -9.57 41.70 -5.16
N ARG A 262 -10.42 42.68 -4.85
CA ARG A 262 -11.87 42.63 -5.08
C ARG A 262 -12.23 42.16 -6.49
N GLU A 263 -11.63 42.74 -7.53
CA GLU A 263 -11.98 42.40 -8.92
C GLU A 263 -11.57 40.97 -9.32
N GLN A 264 -10.67 40.34 -8.56
CA GLN A 264 -10.17 38.98 -8.81
C GLN A 264 -10.90 37.92 -7.98
N GLN A 265 -11.84 38.32 -7.11
CA GLN A 265 -12.56 37.40 -6.24
C GLN A 265 -13.55 36.55 -7.03
N LEU A 266 -13.09 35.37 -7.46
CA LEU A 266 -13.89 34.44 -8.24
C LEU A 266 -15.19 34.03 -7.53
N PHE A 267 -15.19 33.96 -6.19
CA PHE A 267 -16.42 33.73 -5.42
C PHE A 267 -17.50 34.77 -5.77
N GLY A 268 -17.13 36.05 -5.76
CA GLY A 268 -18.04 37.14 -6.04
C GLY A 268 -18.52 37.15 -7.48
N LEU A 269 -17.60 36.93 -8.42
CA LEU A 269 -17.90 36.86 -9.85
C LEU A 269 -18.87 35.72 -10.20
N LEU A 270 -18.73 34.56 -9.55
CA LEU A 270 -19.69 33.45 -9.69
C LEU A 270 -21.01 33.74 -8.95
N ALA A 271 -20.95 34.41 -7.81
CA ALA A 271 -22.12 34.69 -6.98
C ALA A 271 -23.17 35.58 -7.64
N ARG A 272 -22.84 36.26 -8.75
CA ARG A 272 -23.75 37.12 -9.52
C ARG A 272 -24.94 36.35 -10.10
N ASP A 273 -24.73 35.12 -10.53
CA ASP A 273 -25.70 34.31 -11.28
C ASP A 273 -25.68 32.82 -10.91
N ARG A 274 -24.60 32.30 -10.33
CA ARG A 274 -24.45 30.88 -9.98
C ARG A 274 -25.03 30.48 -8.63
N ARG A 275 -25.86 31.30 -7.99
CA ARG A 275 -26.63 30.97 -6.78
C ARG A 275 -27.89 30.16 -7.14
N VAL A 276 -27.69 29.04 -7.81
CA VAL A 276 -28.77 28.24 -8.42
C VAL A 276 -29.35 27.19 -7.47
N LEU A 277 -28.67 26.88 -6.37
CA LEU A 277 -29.09 25.86 -5.42
C LEU A 277 -30.04 26.45 -4.35
N ARG A 278 -31.31 26.03 -4.37
CA ARG A 278 -32.36 26.57 -3.47
C ARG A 278 -32.08 26.37 -1.99
N SER A 279 -31.48 25.24 -1.61
CA SER A 279 -31.11 24.92 -0.22
C SER A 279 -29.95 25.77 0.31
N SER A 280 -29.27 26.51 -0.55
CA SER A 280 -28.12 27.34 -0.17
C SER A 280 -28.10 28.60 -1.04
N PRO A 281 -29.15 29.44 -0.92
CA PRO A 281 -29.40 30.55 -1.85
C PRO A 281 -28.29 31.61 -1.80
N ASN A 282 -27.47 31.60 -0.76
CA ASN A 282 -26.39 32.55 -0.55
C ASN A 282 -25.03 32.10 -1.12
N ARG A 283 -24.96 30.97 -1.82
CA ARG A 283 -23.68 30.40 -2.31
C ARG A 283 -23.69 30.16 -3.81
N PRO A 284 -22.65 30.59 -4.54
CA PRO A 284 -22.48 30.16 -5.91
C PRO A 284 -22.18 28.66 -5.98
N VAL A 285 -22.54 28.04 -7.10
CA VAL A 285 -22.31 26.64 -7.42
C VAL A 285 -21.26 26.52 -8.52
N PHE A 286 -20.28 25.63 -8.32
CA PHE A 286 -19.31 25.25 -9.35
C PHE A 286 -18.82 23.82 -9.13
N GLY A 287 -18.97 22.98 -10.15
CA GLY A 287 -18.62 21.57 -10.11
C GLY A 287 -19.68 20.69 -9.44
N CYS A 288 -19.41 19.39 -9.49
CA CYS A 288 -20.33 18.35 -9.06
C CYS A 288 -19.65 17.39 -8.07
N TYR A 289 -20.29 17.14 -6.93
CA TYR A 289 -19.87 16.13 -5.99
C TYR A 289 -20.20 14.75 -6.52
N ALA A 290 -19.29 13.79 -6.33
CA ALA A 290 -19.46 12.44 -6.84
C ALA A 290 -18.87 11.36 -5.92
N TYR A 291 -19.28 10.13 -6.16
CA TYR A 291 -18.81 8.92 -5.48
C TYR A 291 -18.69 7.77 -6.47
N VAL A 292 -18.08 6.67 -6.04
CA VAL A 292 -17.94 5.46 -6.84
C VAL A 292 -18.91 4.39 -6.35
N THR A 293 -19.66 3.78 -7.27
CA THR A 293 -20.58 2.68 -6.93
C THR A 293 -19.82 1.38 -6.69
N PRO A 294 -20.27 0.49 -5.77
CA PRO A 294 -19.65 -0.83 -5.52
C PRO A 294 -19.58 -1.78 -6.73
N HIS A 295 -20.15 -1.42 -7.88
CA HIS A 295 -20.18 -2.22 -9.11
C HIS A 295 -19.14 -1.77 -10.14
N SER A 296 -18.35 -0.76 -9.82
CA SER A 296 -17.30 -0.24 -10.69
C SER A 296 -16.19 -1.27 -10.86
N ARG A 297 -16.02 -1.75 -12.09
CA ARG A 297 -14.87 -2.52 -12.60
C ARG A 297 -13.62 -1.63 -12.71
N LEU A 298 -13.19 -1.01 -11.61
CA LEU A 298 -11.91 -0.30 -11.60
C LEU A 298 -10.73 -1.16 -11.12
N VAL A 299 -9.95 -1.65 -12.07
CA VAL A 299 -8.62 -2.20 -11.77
C VAL A 299 -7.68 -1.02 -11.56
N GLY A 300 -7.39 -0.67 -10.31
CA GLY A 300 -6.30 0.28 -10.02
C GLY A 300 -6.48 1.66 -10.66
N ALA A 301 -5.37 2.33 -10.93
CA ALA A 301 -5.34 3.78 -11.07
C ALA A 301 -6.21 4.37 -12.21
N VAL A 302 -6.90 5.48 -11.94
CA VAL A 302 -7.51 6.35 -12.96
C VAL A 302 -6.40 7.14 -13.61
N GLU A 303 -6.29 7.12 -14.94
CA GLU A 303 -5.28 7.87 -15.70
C GLU A 303 -5.85 8.99 -16.57
N ILE A 304 -4.99 9.93 -16.92
CA ILE A 304 -5.21 10.89 -18.00
C ILE A 304 -5.15 10.10 -19.32
N ALA A 305 -6.23 10.12 -20.09
CA ALA A 305 -6.27 9.42 -21.37
C ALA A 305 -5.43 10.17 -22.42
N GLU A 306 -4.52 9.49 -23.13
CA GLU A 306 -3.94 10.04 -24.36
C GLU A 306 -5.03 10.15 -25.43
N SER A 307 -5.14 11.33 -26.04
CA SER A 307 -6.25 11.73 -26.92
C SER A 307 -6.51 10.74 -28.05
N ASN A 308 -7.50 9.86 -27.90
CA ASN A 308 -8.09 9.08 -28.97
C ASN A 308 -9.60 9.36 -29.03
N VAL A 309 -9.97 10.33 -29.86
CA VAL A 309 -11.35 10.75 -30.08
C VAL A 309 -12.09 9.66 -30.85
N THR A 310 -12.98 8.92 -30.17
CA THR A 310 -14.11 8.25 -30.82
C THR A 310 -15.41 8.78 -30.23
N GLY A 311 -16.04 9.69 -30.98
CA GLY A 311 -17.33 10.27 -30.63
C GLY A 311 -18.47 9.28 -30.88
N GLY A 312 -19.41 9.22 -29.94
CA GLY A 312 -20.62 8.42 -30.07
C GLY A 312 -21.75 8.96 -29.19
N SER A 313 -22.39 10.05 -29.65
CA SER A 313 -23.74 10.41 -29.21
C SER A 313 -24.73 9.48 -29.90
N GLN A 314 -25.52 8.72 -29.14
CA GLN A 314 -26.62 7.95 -29.69
C GLN A 314 -27.76 8.90 -30.06
N ALA A 315 -27.88 9.18 -31.36
CA ALA A 315 -29.12 9.61 -31.99
C ALA A 315 -29.54 8.57 -33.04
N VAL A 316 -30.80 8.12 -32.90
CA VAL A 316 -31.48 7.13 -33.72
C VAL A 316 -31.66 7.64 -35.16
N GLY A 317 -31.22 6.88 -36.18
CA GLY A 317 -31.53 7.22 -37.58
C GLY A 317 -30.82 6.40 -38.66
N ALA A 318 -31.55 5.43 -39.23
CA ALA A 318 -31.52 4.88 -40.59
C ALA A 318 -30.18 4.56 -41.30
N ALA A 319 -30.05 3.28 -41.63
CA ALA A 319 -29.05 2.67 -42.50
C ALA A 319 -28.89 3.32 -43.89
N ARG A 320 -27.65 3.37 -44.38
CA ARG A 320 -27.32 3.15 -45.80
C ARG A 320 -25.83 2.81 -46.00
N ASN A 321 -25.61 1.64 -46.59
CA ASN A 321 -24.34 1.14 -47.13
C ASN A 321 -23.74 2.12 -48.14
N THR A 322 -22.41 2.30 -48.12
CA THR A 322 -21.60 2.34 -49.35
C THR A 322 -20.16 1.89 -49.07
N HIS A 323 -19.64 1.11 -50.02
CA HIS A 323 -18.32 0.50 -50.11
C HIS A 323 -17.24 1.47 -50.64
N SER A 324 -15.98 1.02 -50.50
CA SER A 324 -14.78 1.36 -51.30
C SER A 324 -13.98 2.57 -50.79
N SER A 325 -12.65 2.63 -50.79
CA SER A 325 -11.60 1.85 -51.44
C SER A 325 -10.29 2.03 -50.67
N ALA A 326 -9.49 0.97 -50.60
CA ALA A 326 -8.05 1.04 -50.29
C ALA A 326 -7.28 1.71 -51.44
N LEU A 327 -6.14 2.34 -51.11
CA LEU A 327 -5.02 2.55 -52.03
C LEU A 327 -3.71 2.57 -51.23
N ALA A 328 -2.83 1.65 -51.61
CA ALA A 328 -1.48 1.44 -51.09
C ALA A 328 -0.45 2.24 -51.91
N MET A 329 0.73 2.50 -51.31
CA MET A 329 2.04 2.68 -51.96
C MET A 329 3.12 2.70 -50.85
N ASN A 330 3.89 1.62 -50.66
CA ASN A 330 5.27 1.33 -51.17
C ASN A 330 6.31 2.42 -50.83
N VAL A 331 7.26 2.18 -49.91
CA VAL A 331 8.54 1.40 -49.97
C VAL A 331 9.64 2.13 -50.74
N ASP A 332 10.75 2.40 -50.05
CA ASP A 332 12.17 2.20 -50.46
C ASP A 332 13.08 2.59 -49.26
N GLU A 333 13.73 1.66 -48.56
CA GLU A 333 15.05 1.03 -48.82
C GLU A 333 16.25 1.99 -48.82
N PHE A 334 17.17 1.81 -47.86
CA PHE A 334 18.62 1.83 -48.12
C PHE A 334 19.37 1.02 -47.06
N SER A 335 20.24 0.13 -47.54
CA SER A 335 20.99 -0.88 -46.79
C SER A 335 22.51 -0.73 -47.02
N GLY A 336 23.29 -1.30 -46.10
CA GLY A 336 24.67 -1.76 -46.33
C GLY A 336 25.77 -0.91 -45.68
N THR A 337 26.84 -1.44 -45.05
CA THR A 337 27.40 -2.80 -44.97
C THR A 337 28.60 -2.84 -43.97
N LYS A 338 28.74 -3.95 -43.20
CA LYS A 338 29.93 -4.83 -42.89
C LYS A 338 31.35 -4.22 -42.68
N ASP A 339 32.28 -4.70 -41.83
CA ASP A 339 32.69 -6.09 -41.48
C ASP A 339 33.73 -6.16 -40.31
N ARG A 340 33.75 -7.30 -39.57
CA ARG A 340 34.87 -8.14 -39.00
C ARG A 340 35.87 -7.72 -37.88
N ALA A 341 35.71 -8.41 -36.72
CA ALA A 341 36.61 -9.34 -35.97
C ALA A 341 37.91 -8.92 -35.22
N SER A 342 37.99 -9.23 -33.90
CA SER A 342 39.00 -10.12 -33.22
C SER A 342 39.42 -9.71 -31.77
N ILE A 343 39.18 -10.62 -30.80
CA ILE A 343 39.99 -11.14 -29.64
C ILE A 343 40.82 -10.20 -28.72
N ASP A 344 40.76 -10.52 -27.41
CA ASP A 344 41.51 -10.06 -26.22
C ASP A 344 41.08 -8.69 -25.64
N GLY A 345 40.91 -8.49 -24.34
CA GLY A 345 41.30 -9.28 -23.17
C GLY A 345 41.35 -8.31 -21.97
N SER A 346 40.78 -8.76 -20.85
CA SER A 346 40.58 -8.09 -19.57
C SER A 346 41.72 -7.20 -19.05
N LEU A 347 41.40 -6.00 -18.54
CA LEU A 347 41.99 -5.32 -17.37
C LEU A 347 41.63 -3.83 -17.39
N GLY A 348 40.61 -3.42 -16.63
CA GLY A 348 40.30 -1.98 -16.57
C GLY A 348 39.09 -1.57 -15.75
N MET A 349 38.80 -2.21 -14.61
CA MET A 349 37.70 -1.76 -13.76
C MET A 349 38.09 -1.72 -12.27
N ILE A 350 39.15 -0.96 -11.96
CA ILE A 350 39.43 -0.50 -10.58
C ILE A 350 40.00 0.92 -10.69
N ARG A 351 39.25 1.90 -10.13
CA ARG A 351 39.50 3.36 -9.97
C ARG A 351 39.01 4.28 -11.09
N ALA A 352 37.77 4.78 -10.94
CA ALA A 352 37.41 6.13 -11.39
C ALA A 352 36.08 6.62 -10.76
N ILE A 353 35.99 6.70 -9.42
CA ILE A 353 34.98 7.55 -8.78
C ILE A 353 35.71 8.42 -7.75
N GLU A 354 36.19 9.57 -8.22
CA GLU A 354 36.36 10.74 -7.37
C GLU A 354 36.51 12.01 -8.25
N LYS A 355 35.69 13.01 -7.91
CA LYS A 355 35.92 14.47 -8.03
C LYS A 355 35.42 15.26 -9.27
N ARG A 356 34.62 16.27 -8.90
CA ARG A 356 34.43 17.65 -9.47
C ARG A 356 33.36 17.81 -10.58
N VAL A 357 32.57 18.88 -10.67
CA VAL A 357 32.57 20.21 -10.00
C VAL A 357 31.23 20.93 -10.21
N LEU A 358 30.90 21.78 -9.24
CA LEU A 358 29.83 22.78 -9.21
C LEU A 358 30.11 24.00 -10.15
N ARG A 359 29.00 24.54 -10.69
CA ARG A 359 28.66 26.00 -10.82
C ARG A 359 29.06 26.80 -12.09
N PRO A 360 28.40 27.96 -12.34
CA PRO A 360 27.60 28.21 -13.55
C PRO A 360 28.13 29.38 -14.41
N ARG A 361 27.52 29.61 -15.58
CA ARG A 361 27.76 30.81 -16.39
C ARG A 361 26.55 31.75 -16.41
N GLN A 362 26.80 32.96 -15.93
CA GLN A 362 26.01 34.17 -16.14
C GLN A 362 26.11 34.63 -17.60
N GLN A 363 25.02 35.17 -18.15
CA GLN A 363 25.09 36.23 -19.16
C GLN A 363 24.00 37.28 -18.89
N ARG A 364 24.43 38.53 -18.68
CA ARG A 364 23.62 39.74 -18.69
C ARG A 364 23.45 40.20 -20.14
N LEU A 365 22.26 40.68 -20.51
CA LEU A 365 22.08 41.71 -21.53
C LEU A 365 20.93 42.65 -21.11
N SER A 366 21.06 43.89 -21.52
CA SER A 366 20.45 45.12 -20.98
C SER A 366 19.56 45.84 -21.99
N HIS A 367 18.65 46.69 -21.48
CA HIS A 367 17.88 47.75 -22.18
C HIS A 367 16.77 47.23 -23.13
N GLN A 368 15.57 47.83 -23.27
CA GLN A 368 15.11 49.22 -23.16
C GLN A 368 13.56 49.26 -23.09
N LEU A 369 12.97 50.27 -22.43
CA LEU A 369 11.54 50.63 -22.48
C LEU A 369 11.14 51.25 -23.83
N PRO A 370 9.85 51.20 -24.21
CA PRO A 370 9.15 52.48 -24.44
C PRO A 370 7.68 52.53 -24.00
N GLU A 371 7.16 53.76 -24.09
CA GLU A 371 6.00 54.39 -23.45
C GLU A 371 4.60 54.04 -23.99
N VAL A 372 3.64 54.14 -23.07
CA VAL A 372 2.28 54.72 -23.11
C VAL A 372 1.67 55.11 -24.46
N ALA A 373 0.47 54.59 -24.74
CA ALA A 373 -0.57 55.31 -25.46
C ALA A 373 -1.98 54.97 -24.91
N SER A 374 -2.70 56.01 -24.51
CA SER A 374 -4.06 56.00 -23.97
C SER A 374 -5.11 56.27 -25.04
N THR A 375 -6.17 55.47 -25.10
CA THR A 375 -7.54 55.79 -25.59
C THR A 375 -8.44 54.67 -25.03
N GLY A 376 -9.69 54.80 -24.61
CA GLY A 376 -10.74 55.82 -24.67
C GLY A 376 -12.05 55.04 -24.45
N VAL A 377 -12.82 55.44 -23.44
CA VAL A 377 -13.99 54.81 -22.81
C VAL A 377 -15.15 54.46 -23.76
N LEU A 378 -15.84 53.34 -23.51
CA LEU A 378 -17.32 53.25 -23.56
C LEU A 378 -17.80 52.31 -22.45
N GLN A 379 -18.73 52.83 -21.64
CA GLN A 379 -19.16 52.32 -20.34
C GLN A 379 -20.67 52.06 -20.44
N ASP A 380 -21.10 50.81 -20.35
CA ASP A 380 -22.51 50.46 -20.12
C ASP A 380 -22.65 49.83 -18.73
N SER A 381 -23.42 50.51 -17.89
CA SER A 381 -23.59 50.27 -16.45
C SER A 381 -24.51 49.08 -16.16
N ILE A 382 -23.95 48.02 -15.58
CA ILE A 382 -24.70 46.96 -14.87
C ILE A 382 -24.68 47.32 -13.39
N SER A 383 -25.83 47.24 -12.72
CA SER A 383 -25.97 47.59 -11.31
C SER A 383 -25.07 46.70 -10.44
N ASP A 384 -24.00 47.29 -9.89
CA ASP A 384 -23.16 46.68 -8.86
C ASP A 384 -23.91 46.66 -7.52
N ASP A 385 -24.49 45.50 -7.17
CA ASP A 385 -24.84 45.24 -5.78
C ASP A 385 -23.57 44.83 -5.04
N ASP A 386 -22.77 45.80 -4.62
CA ASP A 386 -21.44 45.65 -4.03
C ASP A 386 -21.33 44.71 -2.81
N ARG A 387 -22.45 44.29 -2.24
CA ARG A 387 -22.55 43.45 -1.02
C ARG A 387 -21.90 42.08 -1.13
N PHE A 388 -21.64 41.57 -2.34
CA PHE A 388 -21.12 40.21 -2.53
C PHE A 388 -19.60 40.09 -2.40
N PHE A 389 -18.87 41.19 -2.57
CA PHE A 389 -17.41 41.21 -2.47
C PHE A 389 -16.91 41.54 -1.05
N ASP A 390 -17.73 42.27 -0.27
CA ASP A 390 -17.38 42.76 1.06
C ASP A 390 -17.95 41.84 2.16
N LEU A 391 -17.69 40.53 2.06
CA LEU A 391 -18.11 39.54 3.04
C LEU A 391 -17.03 39.34 4.11
N ASP A 392 -17.35 39.65 5.38
CA ASP A 392 -16.53 39.24 6.52
C ASP A 392 -16.64 37.70 6.69
N PRO A 393 -15.52 36.94 6.61
CA PRO A 393 -15.55 35.50 6.79
C PRO A 393 -16.12 35.05 8.15
N ALA A 394 -15.89 35.79 9.23
CA ALA A 394 -16.43 35.46 10.55
C ALA A 394 -17.95 35.55 10.54
N VAL A 395 -18.49 36.68 10.06
CA VAL A 395 -19.95 36.92 9.97
C VAL A 395 -20.62 35.97 8.99
N TYR A 396 -20.00 35.71 7.84
CA TYR A 396 -20.53 34.81 6.81
C TYR A 396 -20.66 33.36 7.29
N TYR A 397 -19.72 32.90 8.12
CA TYR A 397 -19.71 31.52 8.65
C TYR A 397 -20.39 31.35 10.01
N GLU A 398 -20.63 32.42 10.78
CA GLU A 398 -21.38 32.37 12.06
C GLU A 398 -22.87 31.99 11.88
N GLN A 399 -23.41 32.12 10.67
CA GLN A 399 -24.80 31.76 10.32
C GLN A 399 -24.95 30.30 9.82
N GLU A 400 -23.88 29.49 9.78
CA GLU A 400 -23.88 28.14 9.20
C GLU A 400 -24.46 27.04 10.11
N GLY A 401 -25.78 26.86 10.08
CA GLY A 401 -26.47 25.65 10.58
C GLY A 401 -26.91 24.65 9.50
N GLN A 402 -26.75 24.99 8.22
CA GLN A 402 -27.25 24.18 7.09
C GLN A 402 -26.20 24.13 5.98
N LEU A 403 -25.35 23.10 6.01
CA LEU A 403 -24.47 22.73 4.92
C LEU A 403 -25.06 21.49 4.25
N CYS A 404 -25.28 21.60 2.94
CA CYS A 404 -25.82 20.59 2.02
C CYS A 404 -27.36 20.59 1.90
N GLY A 405 -27.86 21.29 0.87
CA GLY A 405 -28.65 20.60 -0.17
C GLY A 405 -30.09 20.15 0.11
N VAL A 406 -30.43 19.78 1.35
CA VAL A 406 -31.58 18.92 1.64
C VAL A 406 -32.48 19.62 2.65
N ASP A 407 -33.69 19.97 2.21
CA ASP A 407 -34.72 20.61 3.02
C ASP A 407 -35.29 19.61 4.04
N PHE A 408 -35.17 19.91 5.33
CA PHE A 408 -35.67 19.07 6.44
C PHE A 408 -36.68 19.79 7.34
N SER A 409 -37.55 20.65 6.80
CA SER A 409 -38.57 21.37 7.58
C SER A 409 -40.01 21.01 7.24
N ALA A 410 -40.29 19.75 6.92
CA ALA A 410 -41.67 19.23 6.91
C ALA A 410 -41.92 18.33 8.13
N SER A 411 -41.96 18.94 9.31
CA SER A 411 -42.50 18.28 10.50
C SER A 411 -44.02 18.22 10.39
N HIS A 412 -44.56 17.05 10.06
CA HIS A 412 -45.94 16.74 10.41
C HIS A 412 -46.01 16.49 11.94
N PRO A 413 -47.00 17.06 12.65
CA PRO A 413 -47.15 16.82 14.08
C PRO A 413 -47.53 15.36 14.34
N ALA A 414 -46.86 14.74 15.29
CA ALA A 414 -47.11 13.36 15.74
C ALA A 414 -48.51 13.25 16.37
N PRO A 415 -49.25 12.14 16.14
CA PRO A 415 -50.47 11.86 16.88
C PRO A 415 -50.14 11.34 18.29
N ASP A 416 -50.85 11.87 19.28
CA ASP A 416 -50.77 11.47 20.69
C ASP A 416 -51.15 9.99 20.89
N ILE A 417 -50.33 9.26 21.65
CA ILE A 417 -50.64 7.91 22.14
C ILE A 417 -50.71 7.96 23.67
N PRO A 418 -51.79 7.44 24.30
CA PRO A 418 -51.99 7.51 25.76
C PRO A 418 -51.14 6.46 26.50
N PRO A 419 -50.90 6.63 27.82
CA PRO A 419 -50.07 5.72 28.59
C PRO A 419 -50.85 4.45 28.94
N VAL A 420 -50.26 3.28 28.72
CA VAL A 420 -50.81 1.99 29.17
C VAL A 420 -50.04 1.50 30.39
N THR A 421 -50.80 1.20 31.44
CA THR A 421 -50.43 0.66 32.74
C THR A 421 -49.86 -0.77 32.67
N PRO A 422 -49.07 -1.21 33.65
CA PRO A 422 -48.44 -2.52 33.67
C PRO A 422 -49.40 -3.60 34.21
N CYS A 423 -49.59 -4.69 33.48
CA CYS A 423 -50.28 -5.88 33.99
C CYS A 423 -49.51 -7.17 33.68
N GLU A 424 -49.04 -7.76 34.78
CA GLU A 424 -49.04 -9.17 35.20
C GLU A 424 -48.65 -10.30 34.24
N VAL A 425 -47.74 -11.11 34.81
CA VAL A 425 -47.17 -12.36 34.33
C VAL A 425 -48.23 -13.46 34.37
N GLU A 426 -48.53 -14.06 33.22
CA GLU A 426 -49.10 -15.41 33.16
C GLU A 426 -48.30 -16.26 32.16
N VAL A 427 -47.85 -17.41 32.66
CA VAL A 427 -47.15 -18.46 31.91
C VAL A 427 -48.20 -19.43 31.37
N PRO A 428 -48.16 -19.77 30.07
CA PRO A 428 -48.63 -21.08 29.65
C PRO A 428 -47.59 -21.86 28.85
N SER A 429 -47.52 -23.14 29.20
CA SER A 429 -46.75 -24.21 28.60
C SER A 429 -47.43 -24.81 27.36
N SER A 430 -46.67 -25.05 26.30
CA SER A 430 -46.76 -26.15 25.29
C SER A 430 -46.04 -25.69 24.02
N THR A 431 -44.81 -26.13 23.75
CA THR A 431 -44.43 -27.29 22.90
C THR A 431 -45.07 -27.30 21.50
N ASP A 432 -44.50 -26.49 20.60
CA ASP A 432 -44.43 -26.76 19.16
C ASP A 432 -43.10 -26.20 18.62
N PRO A 433 -42.42 -26.86 17.66
CA PRO A 433 -41.14 -26.40 17.13
C PRO A 433 -41.37 -25.24 16.15
N GLU A 434 -41.06 -24.02 16.58
CA GLU A 434 -41.02 -22.85 15.70
C GLU A 434 -39.96 -23.04 14.60
N GLU A 435 -40.41 -22.95 13.35
CA GLU A 435 -39.55 -22.62 12.22
C GLU A 435 -38.78 -21.34 12.56
N VAL A 436 -37.46 -21.44 12.62
CA VAL A 436 -36.55 -20.31 12.75
C VAL A 436 -36.76 -19.42 11.53
N SER A 437 -37.55 -18.38 11.70
CA SER A 437 -37.70 -17.30 10.73
C SER A 437 -36.33 -16.64 10.58
N THR A 438 -35.66 -16.92 9.47
CA THR A 438 -34.40 -16.27 9.11
C THR A 438 -34.66 -14.76 9.02
N PRO A 439 -33.81 -13.91 9.64
CA PRO A 439 -33.95 -12.47 9.49
C PRO A 439 -33.84 -12.13 7.99
N ASP A 440 -34.81 -11.38 7.46
CA ASP A 440 -34.79 -10.87 6.09
C ASP A 440 -33.54 -9.97 5.91
N LEU A 441 -32.46 -10.54 5.36
CA LEU A 441 -31.23 -9.80 5.03
C LEU A 441 -31.49 -8.93 3.82
N SER A 442 -30.99 -7.69 3.84
CA SER A 442 -31.11 -6.83 2.67
C SER A 442 -30.38 -7.44 1.45
N PRO A 443 -30.80 -7.14 0.21
CA PRO A 443 -30.11 -7.61 -0.99
C PRO A 443 -28.62 -7.21 -1.05
N ALA A 444 -28.26 -6.07 -0.43
CA ALA A 444 -26.88 -5.58 -0.35
C ALA A 444 -26.03 -6.43 0.62
N ASP A 445 -26.57 -6.77 1.80
CA ASP A 445 -25.91 -7.63 2.79
C ASP A 445 -25.68 -9.04 2.23
N THR A 446 -26.64 -9.55 1.46
CA THR A 446 -26.55 -10.87 0.81
C THR A 446 -25.39 -10.93 -0.19
N ARG A 447 -25.16 -9.86 -0.95
CA ARG A 447 -24.06 -9.78 -1.90
C ARG A 447 -22.70 -9.66 -1.23
N GLU A 448 -22.56 -8.80 -0.22
CA GLU A 448 -21.27 -8.64 0.48
C GLU A 448 -20.88 -9.96 1.16
N ASN A 449 -21.83 -10.64 1.79
CA ASN A 449 -21.62 -11.96 2.39
C ASN A 449 -21.20 -13.01 1.35
N THR A 450 -21.80 -12.99 0.15
CA THR A 450 -21.41 -13.87 -0.96
C THR A 450 -19.98 -13.59 -1.42
N LEU A 451 -19.62 -12.31 -1.57
CA LEU A 451 -18.28 -11.88 -1.95
C LEU A 451 -17.22 -12.34 -0.93
N TYR A 452 -17.47 -12.14 0.37
CA TYR A 452 -16.57 -12.64 1.41
C TYR A 452 -16.42 -14.16 1.36
N ALA A 453 -17.51 -14.90 1.18
CA ALA A 453 -17.45 -16.36 1.11
C ALA A 453 -16.54 -16.83 -0.03
N LEU A 454 -16.61 -16.18 -1.20
CA LEU A 454 -15.72 -16.44 -2.34
C LEU A 454 -14.26 -16.13 -2.00
N LEU A 455 -14.00 -14.95 -1.44
CA LEU A 455 -12.65 -14.50 -1.12
C LEU A 455 -11.99 -15.32 -0.01
N VAL A 456 -12.74 -15.70 1.03
CA VAL A 456 -12.24 -16.59 2.10
C VAL A 456 -11.94 -17.98 1.54
N ARG A 457 -12.80 -18.53 0.68
CA ARG A 457 -12.53 -19.82 0.02
C ARG A 457 -11.28 -19.75 -0.86
N ARG A 458 -11.10 -18.63 -1.57
CA ARG A 458 -9.89 -18.38 -2.38
C ARG A 458 -8.64 -18.27 -1.51
N PHE A 459 -8.71 -17.52 -0.40
CA PHE A 459 -7.64 -17.41 0.57
C PHE A 459 -7.21 -18.79 1.06
N VAL A 460 -8.14 -19.62 1.55
CA VAL A 460 -7.84 -20.97 2.05
C VAL A 460 -7.23 -21.88 0.98
N LYS A 461 -7.69 -21.78 -0.27
CA LYS A 461 -7.23 -22.66 -1.35
C LYS A 461 -5.85 -22.26 -1.89
N ILE A 462 -5.58 -20.96 -2.00
CA ILE A 462 -4.42 -20.44 -2.75
C ILE A 462 -3.42 -19.72 -1.84
N ILE A 463 -3.88 -18.79 -1.00
CA ILE A 463 -3.00 -17.89 -0.24
C ILE A 463 -2.50 -18.53 1.06
N SER A 464 -3.39 -19.17 1.83
CA SER A 464 -3.01 -19.80 3.10
C SER A 464 -1.86 -20.80 2.93
N PRO A 465 -1.80 -21.64 1.88
CA PRO A 465 -0.66 -22.51 1.63
C PRO A 465 0.68 -21.77 1.48
N TRP A 466 0.68 -20.50 1.04
CA TRP A 466 1.90 -19.69 0.93
C TRP A 466 2.46 -19.37 2.33
N LEU A 467 1.56 -19.06 3.27
CA LEU A 467 1.87 -18.74 4.67
C LEU A 467 2.12 -19.99 5.52
N ASP A 468 1.46 -21.10 5.18
CA ASP A 468 1.53 -22.37 5.90
C ASP A 468 2.65 -23.29 5.40
N VAL A 469 3.47 -22.88 4.40
CA VAL A 469 4.45 -23.79 3.77
C VAL A 469 5.44 -24.40 4.76
N PHE A 470 5.76 -23.69 5.85
CA PHE A 470 6.61 -24.16 6.94
C PHE A 470 5.84 -24.49 8.23
N ASP A 471 4.51 -24.48 8.18
CA ASP A 471 3.63 -24.75 9.32
C ASP A 471 2.84 -26.06 9.11
N PRO A 472 3.23 -27.17 9.76
CA PRO A 472 2.50 -28.43 9.63
C PRO A 472 1.08 -28.36 10.19
N ASP A 473 0.80 -27.42 11.11
CA ASP A 473 -0.53 -27.25 11.71
C ASP A 473 -1.49 -26.46 10.80
N ARG A 474 -0.96 -25.86 9.71
CA ARG A 474 -1.69 -25.04 8.74
C ARG A 474 -2.59 -24.00 9.41
N TYR A 475 -2.01 -23.22 10.31
CA TYR A 475 -2.73 -22.24 11.11
C TYR A 475 -3.55 -21.26 10.26
N PHE A 476 -2.97 -20.74 9.16
CA PHE A 476 -3.65 -19.80 8.27
C PHE A 476 -4.74 -20.49 7.44
N GLY A 477 -4.61 -21.77 7.13
CA GLY A 477 -5.61 -22.54 6.39
C GLY A 477 -6.78 -23.03 7.22
N TYR A 478 -6.57 -23.34 8.50
CA TYR A 478 -7.60 -23.96 9.34
C TYR A 478 -8.15 -23.04 10.44
N VAL A 479 -7.32 -22.24 11.09
CA VAL A 479 -7.73 -21.46 12.27
C VAL A 479 -8.16 -20.05 11.89
N VAL A 480 -7.32 -19.34 11.13
CA VAL A 480 -7.58 -17.94 10.76
C VAL A 480 -8.92 -17.72 10.04
N PRO A 481 -9.37 -18.58 9.09
CA PRO A 481 -10.64 -18.38 8.40
C PRO A 481 -11.85 -18.49 9.34
N ILE A 482 -11.77 -19.35 10.35
CA ILE A 482 -12.82 -19.48 11.39
C ILE A 482 -12.84 -18.21 12.24
N ARG A 483 -11.67 -17.69 12.64
CA ARG A 483 -11.57 -16.44 13.41
C ARG A 483 -12.06 -15.23 12.62
N ALA A 484 -11.82 -15.20 11.31
CA ALA A 484 -12.30 -14.15 10.41
C ALA A 484 -13.83 -14.00 10.39
N SER A 485 -14.60 -15.03 10.79
CA SER A 485 -16.05 -14.89 10.92
C SER A 485 -16.48 -13.97 12.09
N ARG A 486 -15.57 -13.71 13.03
CA ARG A 486 -15.81 -12.90 14.25
C ARG A 486 -14.94 -11.65 14.32
N SER A 487 -13.90 -11.56 13.49
CA SER A 487 -12.93 -10.47 13.49
C SER A 487 -12.99 -9.70 12.18
N SER A 488 -13.39 -8.43 12.25
CA SER A 488 -13.41 -7.56 11.05
C SER A 488 -12.01 -7.37 10.47
N LEU A 489 -10.99 -7.26 11.33
CA LEU A 489 -9.59 -7.16 10.93
C LEU A 489 -9.20 -8.36 10.05
N LEU A 490 -9.38 -9.58 10.55
CA LEU A 490 -9.02 -10.78 9.78
C LEU A 490 -9.87 -10.94 8.54
N ARG A 491 -11.18 -10.70 8.64
CA ARG A 491 -12.09 -10.77 7.48
C ARG A 491 -11.62 -9.86 6.35
N ASP A 492 -11.29 -8.62 6.67
CA ASP A 492 -10.83 -7.63 5.71
C ASP A 492 -9.42 -7.95 5.19
N SER A 493 -8.50 -8.41 6.05
CA SER A 493 -7.16 -8.86 5.63
C SER A 493 -7.21 -10.04 4.64
N LEU A 494 -8.04 -11.06 4.92
CA LEU A 494 -8.23 -12.23 4.04
C LEU A 494 -8.82 -11.81 2.69
N ALA A 495 -9.86 -10.97 2.74
CA ALA A 495 -10.52 -10.46 1.55
C ALA A 495 -9.58 -9.61 0.69
N ALA A 496 -8.79 -8.72 1.31
CA ALA A 496 -7.83 -7.85 0.63
C ALA A 496 -6.81 -8.64 -0.19
N VAL A 497 -6.10 -9.59 0.44
CA VAL A 497 -5.04 -10.35 -0.24
C VAL A 497 -5.61 -11.29 -1.31
N ALA A 498 -6.78 -11.90 -1.08
CA ALA A 498 -7.42 -12.77 -2.05
C ALA A 498 -7.93 -11.99 -3.28
N ALA A 499 -8.54 -10.82 -3.06
CA ALA A 499 -8.95 -9.94 -4.14
C ALA A 499 -7.73 -9.44 -4.92
N LYS A 500 -6.65 -9.06 -4.24
CA LYS A 500 -5.41 -8.62 -4.89
C LYS A 500 -4.85 -9.70 -5.82
N GLN A 501 -4.81 -10.95 -5.33
CA GLN A 501 -4.37 -12.10 -6.12
C GLN A 501 -5.24 -12.35 -7.35
N LEU A 502 -6.56 -12.19 -7.25
CA LEU A 502 -7.47 -12.29 -8.39
C LEU A 502 -7.27 -11.16 -9.40
N GLY A 503 -7.04 -9.93 -8.92
CA GLY A 503 -6.75 -8.78 -9.78
C GLY A 503 -5.49 -8.99 -10.62
N ASN A 504 -4.42 -9.51 -9.99
CA ASN A 504 -3.14 -9.76 -10.67
C ASN A 504 -3.17 -10.92 -11.67
N LEU A 505 -4.10 -11.87 -11.56
CA LEU A 505 -4.27 -12.91 -12.58
C LEU A 505 -4.91 -12.38 -13.88
N GLY A 506 -5.52 -11.19 -13.84
CA GLY A 506 -6.35 -10.65 -14.90
C GLY A 506 -7.63 -11.48 -15.12
N CYS A 507 -8.67 -10.91 -15.73
CA CYS A 507 -9.92 -11.60 -16.09
C CYS A 507 -9.76 -12.72 -17.16
N HIS A 508 -8.55 -13.24 -17.39
CA HIS A 508 -8.22 -14.13 -18.52
C HIS A 508 -8.13 -15.63 -18.19
N THR A 509 -8.48 -16.06 -16.98
CA THR A 509 -8.39 -17.48 -16.59
C THR A 509 -9.72 -18.23 -16.43
N GLU A 510 -10.83 -17.73 -17.00
CA GLU A 510 -12.11 -18.49 -17.02
C GLU A 510 -12.29 -19.40 -18.26
N THR A 511 -11.29 -19.54 -19.15
CA THR A 511 -11.44 -20.35 -20.38
C THR A 511 -10.50 -21.54 -20.55
N GLN A 512 -9.77 -21.97 -19.52
CA GLN A 512 -8.96 -23.20 -19.59
C GLN A 512 -9.15 -24.08 -18.36
N CYS A 513 -10.37 -24.61 -18.23
CA CYS A 513 -10.58 -25.88 -17.57
C CYS A 513 -11.63 -26.64 -18.40
N ASN A 514 -11.17 -27.28 -19.49
CA ASN A 514 -11.74 -28.51 -20.07
C ASN A 514 -11.17 -28.79 -21.46
N THR A 515 -10.15 -29.64 -21.52
CA THR A 515 -10.16 -30.78 -22.44
C THR A 515 -9.60 -31.95 -21.65
N ASP A 516 -10.47 -32.60 -20.88
CA ASP A 516 -10.66 -34.05 -20.93
C ASP A 516 -11.70 -34.51 -19.88
N SER A 517 -12.55 -35.44 -20.31
CA SER A 517 -13.65 -36.12 -19.61
C SER A 517 -15.03 -35.44 -19.60
N SER A 518 -16.00 -36.20 -20.12
CA SER A 518 -17.40 -35.89 -20.20
C SER A 518 -18.06 -35.88 -18.81
N THR A 519 -18.32 -34.70 -18.25
CA THR A 519 -19.39 -34.51 -17.27
C THR A 519 -19.94 -33.10 -17.49
N ALA A 520 -21.26 -32.98 -17.59
CA ALA A 520 -21.94 -31.71 -17.81
C ALA A 520 -21.51 -30.65 -16.77
N PRO A 521 -21.31 -29.38 -17.15
CA PRO A 521 -21.00 -28.33 -16.18
C PRO A 521 -22.16 -28.20 -15.18
N GLY A 522 -21.82 -28.28 -13.89
CA GLY A 522 -22.76 -27.95 -12.81
C GLY A 522 -23.19 -26.47 -12.86
N PRO A 523 -24.23 -26.09 -12.10
CA PRO A 523 -24.87 -24.78 -12.20
C PRO A 523 -23.90 -23.66 -11.80
N LEU A 524 -23.68 -22.73 -12.75
CA LEU A 524 -23.14 -21.36 -12.65
C LEU A 524 -22.03 -21.11 -11.61
N ASP A 525 -20.80 -20.93 -12.09
CA ASP A 525 -19.71 -20.39 -11.27
C ASP A 525 -20.12 -19.00 -10.70
N PRO A 526 -20.19 -18.82 -9.37
CA PRO A 526 -20.63 -17.57 -8.74
C PRO A 526 -19.76 -16.34 -9.09
N THR A 527 -18.59 -16.54 -9.69
CA THR A 527 -17.75 -15.46 -10.25
C THR A 527 -18.37 -14.79 -11.46
N VAL A 528 -19.11 -15.54 -12.31
CA VAL A 528 -19.79 -15.00 -13.51
C VAL A 528 -21.02 -14.17 -13.12
N ALA A 529 -21.64 -14.48 -11.98
CA ALA A 529 -22.82 -13.77 -11.48
C ALA A 529 -22.50 -12.42 -10.82
N LEU A 530 -21.25 -12.21 -10.38
CA LEU A 530 -20.82 -10.98 -9.73
C LEU A 530 -19.79 -10.28 -10.64
N SER A 531 -20.22 -9.22 -11.32
CA SER A 531 -19.28 -8.32 -12.02
C SER A 531 -18.45 -7.53 -10.99
N VAL A 532 -17.40 -8.15 -10.44
CA VAL A 532 -16.55 -7.59 -9.39
C VAL A 532 -15.28 -7.01 -9.99
N ASP A 533 -14.84 -5.87 -9.47
CA ASP A 533 -13.46 -5.45 -9.64
C ASP A 533 -12.57 -5.93 -8.51
N TRP A 534 -11.57 -6.73 -8.84
CA TRP A 534 -10.71 -7.30 -7.84
C TRP A 534 -9.68 -6.31 -7.28
N SER A 535 -9.19 -5.34 -8.05
CA SER A 535 -8.20 -4.39 -7.50
C SER A 535 -8.86 -3.30 -6.66
N PHE A 536 -10.04 -2.80 -7.06
CA PHE A 536 -10.80 -1.88 -6.21
C PHE A 536 -11.22 -2.56 -4.91
N GLU A 537 -11.76 -3.78 -4.96
CA GLU A 537 -12.13 -4.48 -3.74
C GLU A 537 -10.89 -4.78 -2.89
N ALA A 538 -9.76 -5.18 -3.48
CA ALA A 538 -8.49 -5.36 -2.78
C ALA A 538 -8.07 -4.10 -2.00
N ALA A 539 -8.06 -2.94 -2.67
CA ALA A 539 -7.73 -1.66 -2.07
C ALA A 539 -8.68 -1.27 -0.94
N SER A 540 -9.99 -1.45 -1.18
CA SER A 540 -11.05 -1.17 -0.22
C SER A 540 -10.91 -2.05 1.04
N PHE A 541 -10.75 -3.36 0.87
CA PHE A 541 -10.54 -4.29 1.98
C PHE A 541 -9.25 -3.99 2.73
N TYR A 542 -8.16 -3.68 2.03
CA TYR A 542 -6.87 -3.36 2.65
C TYR A 542 -6.96 -2.09 3.52
N ASP A 543 -7.55 -1.02 3.00
CA ASP A 543 -7.75 0.22 3.76
C ASP A 543 -8.61 -0.03 5.03
N ARG A 544 -9.65 -0.86 4.95
CA ARG A 544 -10.45 -1.27 6.13
C ARG A 544 -9.65 -2.15 7.11
N ALA A 545 -8.78 -3.02 6.62
CA ALA A 545 -7.94 -3.87 7.45
C ALA A 545 -6.89 -3.06 8.23
N ILE A 546 -6.18 -2.13 7.57
CA ILE A 546 -5.22 -1.22 8.24
C ILE A 546 -5.92 -0.40 9.32
N ARG A 547 -7.13 0.11 9.04
CA ARG A 547 -7.95 0.83 10.04
C ARG A 547 -8.28 -0.04 11.24
N SER A 548 -8.79 -1.26 11.00
CA SER A 548 -9.12 -2.21 12.07
C SER A 548 -7.88 -2.57 12.91
N MET A 549 -6.71 -2.70 12.27
CA MET A 549 -5.44 -2.95 12.94
C MET A 549 -5.04 -1.80 13.86
N ILE A 550 -5.11 -0.55 13.38
CA ILE A 550 -4.82 0.64 14.19
C ILE A 550 -5.75 0.71 15.42
N ASN A 551 -7.05 0.46 15.24
CA ASN A 551 -8.01 0.49 16.35
C ASN A 551 -7.76 -0.62 17.38
N ALA A 552 -7.49 -1.84 16.91
CA ALA A 552 -7.19 -2.97 17.79
C ALA A 552 -5.92 -2.70 18.61
N LEU A 553 -4.89 -2.15 17.97
CA LEU A 553 -3.70 -1.67 18.66
C LEU A 553 -4.09 -0.61 19.71
N GLN A 554 -4.78 0.47 19.36
CA GLN A 554 -5.14 1.53 20.31
C GLN A 554 -5.92 1.01 21.54
N SER A 555 -6.82 0.05 21.36
CA SER A 555 -7.54 -0.61 22.46
C SER A 555 -6.59 -1.33 23.44
N ILE A 556 -5.55 -2.01 22.92
CA ILE A 556 -4.51 -2.65 23.74
C ILE A 556 -3.64 -1.61 24.47
N ALA A 557 -3.48 -0.40 23.91
CA ALA A 557 -2.70 0.69 24.49
C ALA A 557 -3.39 1.30 25.71
N LEU A 558 -4.68 1.61 25.58
CA LEU A 558 -5.48 2.22 26.64
C LEU A 558 -5.51 1.34 27.90
N THR A 559 -5.52 0.02 27.74
CA THR A 559 -5.45 -0.93 28.86
C THR A 559 -4.09 -0.93 29.60
N LYS A 560 -3.02 -0.31 29.07
CA LYS A 560 -1.76 -0.09 29.82
C LYS A 560 -1.88 1.02 30.87
N VAL A 561 -2.83 1.95 30.70
CA VAL A 561 -2.97 3.13 31.58
C VAL A 561 -3.98 2.87 32.71
N PHE A 562 -5.01 2.04 32.48
CA PHE A 562 -6.11 1.83 33.44
C PHE A 562 -5.88 0.76 34.51
N THR A 563 -4.69 0.17 34.62
CA THR A 563 -4.34 -0.63 35.82
C THR A 563 -4.05 0.23 37.06
N ALA A 564 -4.24 1.55 36.98
CA ALA A 564 -3.96 2.49 38.08
C ALA A 564 -5.20 3.14 38.74
N SER A 565 -6.42 3.06 38.18
CA SER A 565 -7.67 3.43 38.90
C SER A 565 -8.94 3.04 38.12
N PRO A 566 -10.01 2.60 38.81
CA PRO A 566 -11.28 2.26 38.18
C PRO A 566 -12.14 3.53 38.03
N ILE A 567 -12.13 4.14 36.84
CA ILE A 567 -13.18 5.08 36.43
C ILE A 567 -13.81 4.53 35.16
N GLN A 568 -15.08 4.12 35.28
CA GLN A 568 -15.90 3.64 34.18
C GLN A 568 -16.28 4.80 33.28
N ILE A 569 -15.70 4.88 32.08
CA ILE A 569 -16.25 5.65 30.98
C ILE A 569 -16.97 4.64 30.08
N GLU A 570 -18.29 4.52 30.25
CA GLU A 570 -19.16 3.79 29.32
C GLU A 570 -19.15 4.51 27.96
N THR A 571 -18.27 4.07 27.07
CA THR A 571 -18.36 4.42 25.65
C THR A 571 -19.30 3.42 24.99
N ARG A 572 -20.35 3.91 24.33
CA ARG A 572 -21.32 3.12 23.55
C ARG A 572 -20.71 2.53 22.26
N LEU A 573 -19.63 1.78 22.37
CA LEU A 573 -19.25 0.76 21.39
C LEU A 573 -19.63 -0.59 22.01
N GLY A 574 -20.08 -1.55 21.19
CA GLY A 574 -20.40 -2.91 21.66
C GLY A 574 -19.30 -3.50 22.53
N SER A 575 -19.66 -4.50 23.36
CA SER A 575 -18.75 -5.17 24.31
C SER A 575 -17.34 -5.31 23.72
N PRO A 576 -16.29 -4.75 24.38
CA PRO A 576 -14.95 -4.79 23.83
C PRO A 576 -14.55 -6.25 23.59
N PRO A 577 -13.97 -6.59 22.42
CA PRO A 577 -13.47 -7.94 22.17
C PRO A 577 -12.50 -8.31 23.29
N ASP A 578 -12.48 -9.59 23.69
CA ASP A 578 -11.52 -10.05 24.69
C ASP A 578 -10.11 -9.63 24.21
N ARG A 579 -9.39 -8.90 25.07
CA ARG A 579 -8.06 -8.34 24.77
C ARG A 579 -7.12 -9.38 24.15
N ARG A 580 -7.24 -10.64 24.55
CA ARG A 580 -6.43 -11.75 24.03
C ARG A 580 -6.82 -12.12 22.60
N GLU A 581 -8.11 -12.15 22.30
CA GLU A 581 -8.60 -12.40 20.94
C GLU A 581 -8.13 -11.30 19.97
N ALA A 582 -8.15 -10.04 20.41
CA ALA A 582 -7.66 -8.91 19.61
C ALA A 582 -6.14 -9.01 19.32
N ILE A 583 -5.34 -9.51 20.28
CA ILE A 583 -3.89 -9.74 20.07
C ILE A 583 -3.66 -10.86 19.06
N ASP A 584 -4.36 -11.98 19.19
CA ASP A 584 -4.25 -13.10 18.25
C ASP A 584 -4.64 -12.69 16.83
N ASP A 585 -5.70 -11.90 16.69
CA ASP A 585 -6.14 -11.38 15.41
C ASP A 585 -5.11 -10.42 14.80
N LEU A 586 -4.48 -9.57 15.62
CA LEU A 586 -3.39 -8.70 15.17
C LEU A 586 -2.17 -9.48 14.69
N LEU A 587 -1.72 -10.46 15.48
CA LEU A 587 -0.59 -11.32 15.12
C LEU A 587 -0.86 -12.04 13.81
N SER A 588 -2.07 -12.57 13.64
CA SER A 588 -2.48 -13.29 12.44
C SER A 588 -2.67 -12.38 11.22
N ALA A 589 -3.16 -11.15 11.41
CA ALA A 589 -3.38 -10.21 10.32
C ALA A 589 -2.06 -9.67 9.72
N MET A 590 -1.03 -9.48 10.54
CA MET A 590 0.24 -8.88 10.10
C MET A 590 0.92 -9.64 8.94
N PRO A 591 1.17 -10.96 9.01
CA PRO A 591 1.69 -11.72 7.87
C PRO A 591 0.83 -11.63 6.61
N ILE A 592 -0.50 -11.59 6.76
CA ILE A 592 -1.44 -11.52 5.63
C ILE A 592 -1.33 -10.18 4.91
N LEU A 593 -1.24 -9.08 5.69
CA LEU A 593 -1.05 -7.73 5.15
C LEU A 593 0.35 -7.56 4.52
N LEU A 594 1.38 -8.22 5.07
CA LEU A 594 2.70 -8.25 4.44
C LEU A 594 2.69 -8.97 3.08
N VAL A 595 1.92 -10.05 2.92
CA VAL A 595 1.72 -10.66 1.58
C VAL A 595 1.09 -9.65 0.63
N TYR A 596 0.03 -8.95 1.06
CA TYR A 596 -0.62 -7.91 0.26
C TYR A 596 0.38 -6.83 -0.18
N GLU A 597 1.21 -6.33 0.73
CA GLU A 597 2.19 -5.28 0.44
C GLU A 597 3.35 -5.76 -0.43
N LEU A 598 3.77 -7.02 -0.27
CA LEU A 598 4.80 -7.62 -1.10
C LEU A 598 4.33 -7.71 -2.57
N MET A 599 3.04 -7.97 -2.80
CA MET A 599 2.44 -7.94 -4.15
C MET A 599 2.41 -6.53 -4.76
N ASP A 600 2.53 -5.46 -3.96
CA ASP A 600 2.63 -4.06 -4.44
C ASP A 600 4.08 -3.54 -4.50
N ASN A 601 5.09 -4.37 -4.17
CA ASN A 601 6.49 -3.95 -4.05
C ASN A 601 6.74 -2.78 -3.07
N ARG A 602 5.94 -2.65 -2.00
CA ARG A 602 6.03 -1.52 -1.03
C ARG A 602 7.07 -1.76 0.07
N HIS A 603 8.35 -1.85 -0.29
CA HIS A 603 9.44 -2.18 0.65
C HIS A 603 9.48 -1.30 1.91
N LEU A 604 9.21 0.01 1.83
CA LEU A 604 9.28 0.89 3.01
C LEU A 604 8.14 0.67 4.01
N SER A 605 6.93 0.40 3.52
CA SER A 605 5.76 0.07 4.36
C SER A 605 6.00 -1.23 5.14
N MET A 606 6.57 -2.22 4.45
CA MET A 606 6.85 -3.53 5.02
C MET A 606 7.85 -3.48 6.17
N VAL A 607 8.92 -2.68 6.06
CA VAL A 607 9.91 -2.50 7.15
C VAL A 607 9.24 -1.96 8.41
N GLN A 608 8.34 -0.99 8.28
CA GLN A 608 7.63 -0.40 9.42
C GLN A 608 6.66 -1.40 10.07
N HIS A 609 5.93 -2.17 9.26
CA HIS A 609 5.02 -3.21 9.75
C HIS A 609 5.77 -4.34 10.44
N LEU A 610 6.92 -4.77 9.91
CA LEU A 610 7.77 -5.77 10.52
C LEU A 610 8.36 -5.30 11.86
N ALA A 611 8.79 -4.03 11.93
CA ALA A 611 9.23 -3.42 13.19
C ALA A 611 8.09 -3.40 14.23
N GLY A 612 6.88 -3.05 13.82
CA GLY A 612 5.67 -3.11 14.67
C GLY A 612 5.38 -4.53 15.15
N ALA A 613 5.45 -5.51 14.26
CA ALA A 613 5.23 -6.92 14.57
C ALA A 613 6.23 -7.46 15.59
N ARG A 614 7.51 -7.11 15.46
CA ARG A 614 8.55 -7.47 16.44
C ARG A 614 8.24 -6.95 17.84
N HIS A 615 7.80 -5.70 17.95
CA HIS A 615 7.42 -5.12 19.24
C HIS A 615 6.20 -5.83 19.84
N LEU A 616 5.19 -6.16 19.03
CA LEU A 616 4.01 -6.89 19.48
C LEU A 616 4.38 -8.30 19.96
N LEU A 617 5.22 -9.04 19.22
CA LEU A 617 5.71 -10.36 19.62
C LEU A 617 6.42 -10.32 20.98
N GLY A 618 7.33 -9.35 21.17
CA GLY A 618 8.05 -9.16 22.43
C GLY A 618 7.13 -8.75 23.58
N PHE A 619 6.15 -7.88 23.32
CA PHE A 619 5.15 -7.48 24.30
C PHE A 619 4.30 -8.65 24.80
N VAL A 620 3.85 -9.52 23.89
CA VAL A 620 3.06 -10.72 24.24
C VAL A 620 3.88 -11.68 25.11
N LEU A 621 5.15 -11.90 24.78
CA LEU A 621 6.04 -12.73 25.61
C LEU A 621 6.23 -12.15 27.01
N GLN A 622 6.47 -10.85 27.15
CA GLN A 622 6.61 -10.20 28.46
C GLN A 622 5.36 -10.36 29.32
N GLN A 623 4.16 -10.27 28.72
CA GLN A 623 2.91 -10.49 29.45
C GLN A 623 2.71 -11.94 29.90
N HIS A 624 3.22 -12.90 29.15
CA HIS A 624 3.16 -14.31 29.51
C HIS A 624 4.09 -14.62 30.69
N GLU A 625 5.33 -14.11 30.65
CA GLU A 625 6.32 -14.28 31.73
C GLU A 625 5.92 -13.59 33.04
N ALA A 626 5.17 -12.49 32.99
CA ALA A 626 4.73 -11.75 34.19
C ALA A 626 3.61 -12.45 34.99
N ARG A 627 3.04 -13.56 34.49
CA ARG A 627 2.02 -14.33 35.21
C ARG A 627 2.67 -15.34 36.16
N THR A 628 2.38 -15.22 37.45
CA THR A 628 2.80 -16.18 38.48
C THR A 628 2.23 -17.59 38.22
N PRO A 629 2.98 -18.67 38.49
CA PRO A 629 2.59 -20.06 38.17
C PRO A 629 1.37 -20.60 38.94
N GLY A 630 0.73 -19.82 39.81
CA GLY A 630 -0.41 -20.24 40.63
C GLY A 630 -1.79 -20.20 39.95
N ASP A 631 -1.97 -19.44 38.87
CA ASP A 631 -3.29 -19.19 38.26
C ASP A 631 -3.61 -20.06 37.03
N ALA A 632 -2.76 -21.03 36.68
CA ALA A 632 -2.82 -21.78 35.42
C ALA A 632 -3.92 -22.85 35.34
N ALA A 633 -4.70 -23.08 36.41
CA ALA A 633 -5.59 -24.24 36.50
C ALA A 633 -6.90 -24.16 35.69
N TYR A 634 -7.26 -23.00 35.12
CA TYR A 634 -8.60 -22.80 34.51
C TYR A 634 -8.63 -22.23 33.07
N ALA A 635 -7.50 -22.01 32.40
CA ALA A 635 -7.46 -21.39 31.04
C ALA A 635 -6.61 -22.08 29.94
N PRO A 636 -6.44 -23.42 29.89
CA PRO A 636 -5.47 -24.06 28.99
C PRO A 636 -5.80 -23.98 27.48
N SER A 637 -7.09 -23.93 27.08
CA SER A 637 -7.48 -23.98 25.65
C SER A 637 -7.21 -22.66 24.92
N LEU A 638 -7.47 -21.51 25.57
CA LEU A 638 -7.25 -20.18 24.99
C LEU A 638 -5.76 -19.84 24.93
N GLU A 639 -4.98 -20.29 25.91
CA GLU A 639 -3.52 -20.13 25.95
C GLU A 639 -2.82 -20.90 24.80
N GLN A 640 -3.33 -22.09 24.46
CA GLN A 640 -2.88 -22.83 23.30
C GLN A 640 -3.18 -22.12 21.97
N SER A 641 -4.32 -21.40 21.86
CA SER A 641 -4.64 -20.60 20.66
C SER A 641 -3.64 -19.46 20.47
N VAL A 642 -3.35 -18.71 21.53
CA VAL A 642 -2.39 -17.59 21.50
C VAL A 642 -1.01 -18.09 21.09
N GLN A 643 -0.59 -19.24 21.63
CA GLN A 643 0.68 -19.84 21.29
C GLN A 643 0.77 -20.27 19.82
N LYS A 644 -0.33 -20.76 19.23
CA LYS A 644 -0.40 -21.11 17.80
C LYS A 644 -0.32 -19.88 16.91
N ALA A 645 -1.12 -18.85 17.19
CA ALA A 645 -1.11 -17.58 16.45
C ALA A 645 0.28 -16.95 16.47
N TRP A 646 0.89 -16.90 17.66
CA TRP A 646 2.21 -16.35 17.86
C TRP A 646 3.28 -17.13 17.07
N LYS A 647 3.30 -18.47 17.16
CA LYS A 647 4.30 -19.30 16.47
C LYS A 647 4.18 -19.22 14.95
N ALA A 648 2.97 -19.36 14.42
CA ALA A 648 2.73 -19.31 12.97
C ALA A 648 3.09 -17.93 12.41
N SER A 649 2.73 -16.86 13.13
CA SER A 649 3.05 -15.49 12.72
C SER A 649 4.55 -15.21 12.81
N PHE A 650 5.23 -15.65 13.87
CA PHE A 650 6.68 -15.48 14.03
C PHE A 650 7.46 -16.04 12.84
N TRP A 651 7.19 -17.28 12.43
CA TRP A 651 7.92 -17.92 11.33
C TRP A 651 7.62 -17.29 9.97
N ASN A 652 6.40 -16.81 9.73
CA ASN A 652 6.09 -16.03 8.55
C ASN A 652 6.83 -14.67 8.55
N LEU A 653 6.87 -13.98 9.69
CA LEU A 653 7.60 -12.72 9.84
C LEU A 653 9.11 -12.90 9.62
N VAL A 654 9.70 -14.01 10.09
CA VAL A 654 11.10 -14.38 9.78
C VAL A 654 11.31 -14.60 8.29
N CYS A 655 10.36 -15.23 7.60
CA CYS A 655 10.41 -15.38 6.14
C CYS A 655 10.36 -14.01 5.44
N PHE A 656 9.45 -13.11 5.84
CA PHE A 656 9.40 -11.78 5.25
C PHE A 656 10.64 -10.94 5.57
N ASP A 657 11.22 -11.08 6.77
CA ASP A 657 12.43 -10.36 7.17
C ASP A 657 13.58 -10.64 6.21
N TYR A 658 13.82 -11.91 5.82
CA TYR A 658 14.89 -12.19 4.86
C TYR A 658 14.61 -11.58 3.48
N VAL A 659 13.36 -11.64 2.99
CA VAL A 659 12.98 -11.10 1.69
C VAL A 659 13.19 -9.58 1.67
N ILE A 660 12.74 -8.90 2.72
CA ILE A 660 12.88 -7.45 2.88
C ILE A 660 14.35 -7.05 3.03
N SER A 661 15.12 -7.77 3.86
CA SER A 661 16.55 -7.52 4.06
C SER A 661 17.37 -7.72 2.79
N TYR A 662 17.10 -8.79 2.03
CA TYR A 662 17.78 -9.05 0.76
C TYR A 662 17.49 -7.95 -0.27
N ALA A 663 16.20 -7.65 -0.51
CA ALA A 663 15.82 -6.62 -1.48
C ALA A 663 16.28 -5.22 -1.09
N GLY A 664 16.23 -4.89 0.21
CA GLY A 664 16.61 -3.58 0.75
C GLY A 664 18.10 -3.44 1.12
N ARG A 665 18.92 -4.49 0.95
CA ARG A 665 20.32 -4.55 1.42
C ARG A 665 20.48 -4.04 2.87
N SER A 666 19.57 -4.47 3.75
CA SER A 666 19.44 -3.97 5.12
C SER A 666 19.56 -5.08 6.15
N LYS A 667 19.91 -4.72 7.40
CA LYS A 667 19.99 -5.71 8.48
C LYS A 667 18.60 -6.30 8.78
N PRO A 668 18.52 -7.59 9.13
CA PRO A 668 17.27 -8.21 9.60
C PRO A 668 16.67 -7.45 10.79
N SER A 669 15.38 -7.14 10.70
CA SER A 669 14.63 -6.39 11.71
C SER A 669 14.30 -7.23 12.94
N ILE A 670 13.91 -8.49 12.75
CA ILE A 670 13.73 -9.46 13.85
C ILE A 670 15.11 -9.73 14.45
N GLY A 671 16.07 -10.08 13.59
CA GLY A 671 17.48 -10.27 13.94
C GLY A 671 17.70 -11.26 15.08
N PHE A 672 18.78 -11.03 15.85
CA PHE A 672 19.20 -11.86 16.98
C PHE A 672 19.23 -11.17 18.37
N PRO A 673 18.56 -10.03 18.63
CA PRO A 673 18.70 -9.31 19.90
C PRO A 673 17.98 -9.99 21.08
N ASP A 674 16.99 -10.85 20.82
CA ASP A 674 16.25 -11.56 21.87
C ASP A 674 16.17 -13.06 21.56
N ALA A 675 17.07 -13.84 22.16
CA ALA A 675 17.12 -15.29 22.03
C ALA A 675 15.82 -15.99 22.51
N ARG A 676 15.02 -15.33 23.37
CA ARG A 676 13.76 -15.88 23.89
C ARG A 676 12.71 -16.02 22.80
N LEU A 677 12.66 -15.10 21.83
CA LEU A 677 11.74 -15.19 20.69
C LEU A 677 11.96 -16.51 19.93
N TRP A 678 13.22 -16.82 19.63
CA TRP A 678 13.61 -18.04 18.94
C TRP A 678 13.30 -19.29 19.77
N HIS A 679 13.63 -19.29 21.07
CA HIS A 679 13.32 -20.41 21.95
C HIS A 679 11.82 -20.70 22.04
N GLN A 680 10.99 -19.67 22.26
CA GLN A 680 9.53 -19.78 22.38
C GLN A 680 8.85 -20.20 21.06
N SER A 681 9.48 -19.88 19.92
CA SER A 681 9.01 -20.32 18.60
C SER A 681 9.17 -21.83 18.35
N GLY A 682 9.87 -22.53 19.26
CA GLY A 682 10.17 -23.95 19.13
C GLY A 682 11.48 -24.23 18.39
N LEU A 683 12.43 -23.29 18.36
CA LEU A 683 13.80 -23.52 17.93
C LEU A 683 14.73 -23.54 19.15
N SER A 684 15.23 -24.71 19.51
CA SER A 684 16.17 -24.85 20.63
C SER A 684 17.52 -24.23 20.28
N LEU A 685 17.94 -23.24 21.06
CA LEU A 685 19.25 -22.60 20.95
C LEU A 685 20.17 -23.08 22.08
N THR A 686 21.44 -23.28 21.76
CA THR A 686 22.53 -23.59 22.69
C THR A 686 23.58 -22.50 22.57
N GLU A 687 24.20 -22.14 23.71
CA GLU A 687 25.29 -21.17 23.72
C GLU A 687 26.61 -21.86 23.35
N VAL A 688 27.27 -21.36 22.30
CA VAL A 688 28.58 -21.80 21.83
C VAL A 688 29.43 -20.54 21.65
N ASP A 689 30.57 -20.46 22.34
CA ASP A 689 31.49 -19.32 22.30
C ASP A 689 30.81 -17.94 22.53
N GLY A 690 29.82 -17.90 23.44
CA GLY A 690 29.05 -16.69 23.76
C GLY A 690 28.01 -16.30 22.70
N GLN A 691 27.76 -17.16 21.70
CA GLN A 691 26.70 -16.98 20.70
C GLN A 691 25.63 -18.05 20.84
N PHE A 692 24.36 -17.64 20.73
CA PHE A 692 23.25 -18.57 20.67
C PHE A 692 23.09 -19.13 19.26
N VAL A 693 23.24 -20.45 19.12
CA VAL A 693 23.21 -21.21 17.86
C VAL A 693 22.15 -22.32 17.96
N PRO A 694 21.42 -22.66 16.89
CA PRO A 694 20.51 -23.81 16.89
C PRO A 694 21.22 -25.09 17.33
N ALA A 695 20.65 -25.79 18.32
CA ALA A 695 21.22 -27.02 18.86
C ALA A 695 21.40 -28.12 17.79
N SER A 696 20.59 -28.08 16.73
CA SER A 696 20.70 -28.98 15.57
C SER A 696 21.99 -28.80 14.76
N LEU A 697 22.74 -27.71 14.96
CA LEU A 697 24.00 -27.44 14.25
C LEU A 697 25.26 -27.80 15.06
N VAL A 698 25.12 -28.15 16.35
CA VAL A 698 26.24 -28.21 17.33
C VAL A 698 26.68 -29.65 17.66
N GLY A 699 26.35 -30.64 16.81
CA GLY A 699 26.66 -32.07 17.05
C GLY A 699 27.90 -32.60 16.32
N ASP A 700 28.60 -33.57 16.92
CA ASP A 700 29.76 -34.25 16.32
C ASP A 700 29.33 -35.11 15.12
N ILE A 701 29.74 -34.69 13.91
CA ILE A 701 29.37 -35.24 12.59
C ILE A 701 29.79 -36.72 12.45
N HIS A 702 30.70 -37.18 13.31
CA HIS A 702 31.21 -38.56 13.34
C HIS A 702 30.43 -39.51 14.26
N SER A 703 29.52 -38.99 15.07
CA SER A 703 28.50 -39.81 15.74
C SER A 703 27.31 -39.97 14.78
N SER A 704 26.61 -41.11 14.81
CA SER A 704 25.34 -41.30 14.10
C SER A 704 24.28 -40.34 14.66
N SER A 705 24.37 -39.06 14.29
CA SER A 705 23.48 -38.01 14.75
C SER A 705 22.09 -38.23 14.14
N PRO A 706 21.01 -38.05 14.93
CA PRO A 706 19.66 -38.19 14.41
C PRO A 706 19.41 -37.11 13.34
N LYS A 707 18.82 -37.50 12.20
CA LYS A 707 18.34 -36.55 11.17
C LYS A 707 17.39 -35.54 11.81
N MET A 708 17.45 -34.29 11.34
CA MET A 708 16.48 -33.27 11.73
C MET A 708 15.07 -33.68 11.29
N THR A 709 14.06 -33.20 12.00
CA THR A 709 12.69 -33.20 11.47
C THR A 709 12.55 -32.10 10.42
N GLU A 710 11.55 -32.22 9.54
CA GLU A 710 11.26 -31.26 8.48
C GLU A 710 11.13 -29.83 9.04
N THR A 711 10.37 -29.67 10.12
CA THR A 711 10.15 -28.38 10.79
C THR A 711 11.43 -27.79 11.34
N ILE A 712 12.28 -28.60 11.99
CA ILE A 712 13.56 -28.10 12.51
C ILE A 712 14.49 -27.74 11.36
N ALA A 713 14.55 -28.53 10.28
CA ALA A 713 15.36 -28.23 9.11
C ALA A 713 14.99 -26.87 8.50
N CYS A 714 13.71 -26.60 8.24
CA CYS A 714 13.28 -25.29 7.70
C CYS A 714 13.58 -24.12 8.63
N ARG A 715 13.29 -24.27 9.92
CA ARG A 715 13.51 -23.23 10.95
C ARG A 715 14.98 -22.90 11.13
N THR A 716 15.83 -23.91 11.19
CA THR A 716 17.29 -23.75 11.25
C THR A 716 17.82 -23.08 9.99
N LEU A 717 17.32 -23.42 8.80
CA LEU A 717 17.75 -22.78 7.56
C LEU A 717 17.40 -21.27 7.53
N LEU A 718 16.18 -20.91 7.90
CA LEU A 718 15.76 -19.50 7.97
C LEU A 718 16.63 -18.71 8.95
N TRP A 719 17.01 -19.33 10.08
CA TRP A 719 17.97 -18.74 11.02
C TRP A 719 19.35 -18.51 10.36
N ILE A 720 19.86 -19.48 9.59
CA ILE A 720 21.13 -19.36 8.85
C ILE A 720 21.04 -18.23 7.81
N ILE A 721 19.94 -18.12 7.07
CA ILE A 721 19.72 -17.06 6.07
C ILE A 721 19.79 -15.68 6.73
N LEU A 722 19.08 -15.47 7.84
CA LEU A 722 19.15 -14.18 8.54
C LEU A 722 20.56 -13.89 9.08
N ARG A 723 21.33 -14.92 9.47
CA ARG A 723 22.74 -14.74 9.85
C ARG A 723 23.59 -14.27 8.68
N ILE A 724 23.41 -14.87 7.50
CA ILE A 724 24.09 -14.44 6.27
C ILE A 724 23.76 -12.98 5.97
N MET A 725 22.48 -12.59 6.04
CA MET A 725 22.07 -11.19 5.77
C MET A 725 22.71 -10.20 6.74
N ASP A 726 22.82 -10.52 8.03
CA ASP A 726 23.49 -9.67 9.02
C ASP A 726 25.01 -9.55 8.76
N CYS A 727 25.66 -10.64 8.33
CA CYS A 727 27.08 -10.63 7.93
C CYS A 727 27.32 -9.78 6.67
N VAL A 728 26.51 -9.96 5.62
CA VAL A 728 26.63 -9.22 4.34
C VAL A 728 26.61 -7.71 4.57
N VAL A 729 25.67 -7.21 5.39
CA VAL A 729 25.54 -5.77 5.66
C VAL A 729 26.67 -5.25 6.54
N SER A 730 27.16 -6.06 7.48
CA SER A 730 28.23 -5.67 8.40
C SER A 730 29.58 -5.52 7.69
N ASP A 731 29.88 -6.35 6.68
CA ASP A 731 31.09 -6.23 5.86
C ASP A 731 31.05 -5.03 4.91
N GLY A 732 29.88 -4.68 4.38
CA GLY A 732 29.70 -3.51 3.50
C GLY A 732 30.00 -2.17 4.20
N GLN A 733 29.68 -2.05 5.49
CA GLN A 733 29.91 -0.83 6.29
C GLN A 733 31.39 -0.58 6.63
N VAL A 734 32.25 -1.61 6.59
CA VAL A 734 33.70 -1.48 6.86
C VAL A 734 34.44 -0.89 5.65
N SER A 735 33.83 -0.94 4.47
CA SER A 735 34.48 -0.57 3.19
C SER A 735 34.29 0.91 2.80
N ASP A 736 33.30 1.61 3.36
CA ASP A 736 33.04 3.05 3.11
C ASP A 736 33.65 3.95 4.21
N GLY A 737 34.98 4.12 4.11
CA GLY A 737 35.77 5.30 4.53
C GLY A 737 35.61 5.91 5.94
N GLN A 738 36.62 5.71 6.80
CA GLN A 738 37.40 6.78 7.48
C GLN A 738 38.40 6.20 8.50
N GLN A 739 39.65 5.97 8.05
CA GLN A 739 40.79 6.12 8.95
C GLN A 739 41.06 7.61 9.16
N ALA A 740 40.34 8.23 10.09
CA ALA A 740 40.71 9.55 10.61
C ALA A 740 40.13 9.78 12.01
N ASN A 741 40.97 9.46 13.00
CA ASN A 741 41.14 10.21 14.24
C ASN A 741 39.92 10.35 15.17
N ASP A 742 39.69 9.37 16.04
CA ASP A 742 38.79 9.52 17.19
C ASP A 742 39.40 8.93 18.47
N GLN A 743 40.32 9.68 19.08
CA GLN A 743 40.72 9.50 20.48
C GLN A 743 39.90 10.34 21.47
N VAL A 744 38.80 10.98 21.04
CA VAL A 744 38.08 11.94 21.90
C VAL A 744 36.64 11.55 22.26
N HIS A 745 36.02 10.55 21.61
CA HIS A 745 34.65 10.12 21.97
C HIS A 745 34.55 8.83 22.80
N GLN A 746 35.66 8.36 23.35
CA GLN A 746 35.70 7.20 24.25
C GLN A 746 35.39 7.60 25.70
N ARG A 747 34.19 8.14 25.97
CA ARG A 747 33.74 8.33 27.37
C ARG A 747 32.23 8.33 27.64
N CYS A 748 31.36 8.09 26.66
CA CYS A 748 29.92 7.93 26.88
C CYS A 748 29.32 6.69 26.18
N ARG A 749 30.00 5.54 26.27
CA ARG A 749 29.47 4.22 25.86
C ARG A 749 29.68 3.16 26.94
N THR A 750 29.39 3.48 28.19
CA THR A 750 29.36 2.51 29.27
C THR A 750 27.91 2.29 29.70
N THR A 751 27.56 0.99 29.78
CA THR A 751 26.35 0.35 30.33
C THR A 751 25.15 0.15 29.39
N CYS A 752 25.27 -0.78 28.42
CA CYS A 752 24.28 -1.86 28.16
C CYS A 752 24.56 -2.75 26.92
N HIS A 753 25.60 -2.51 26.12
CA HIS A 753 25.97 -3.39 24.99
C HIS A 753 27.25 -4.18 25.30
N GLN A 754 27.10 -5.36 25.91
CA GLN A 754 28.15 -6.37 25.96
C GLN A 754 27.73 -7.58 25.12
N GLY A 755 28.50 -7.85 24.06
CA GLY A 755 28.72 -9.18 23.49
C GLY A 755 27.69 -9.74 22.50
N MET A 756 27.82 -9.41 21.22
CA MET A 756 27.51 -10.34 20.12
C MET A 756 28.26 -9.85 18.86
N GLY A 757 29.45 -10.39 18.62
CA GLY A 757 30.18 -10.18 17.36
C GLY A 757 29.46 -10.88 16.21
N THR A 758 29.59 -10.36 14.99
CA THR A 758 29.16 -11.06 13.77
C THR A 758 29.90 -12.38 13.65
N ALA A 759 29.19 -13.47 13.32
CA ALA A 759 29.82 -14.77 13.11
C ALA A 759 30.83 -14.70 11.95
N PRO A 760 32.07 -15.22 12.09
CA PRO A 760 33.00 -15.34 10.98
C PRO A 760 32.40 -16.16 9.83
N TRP A 761 32.72 -15.81 8.58
CA TRP A 761 32.23 -16.56 7.40
C TRP A 761 32.57 -18.06 7.45
N GLU A 762 33.69 -18.44 8.07
CA GLU A 762 34.06 -19.84 8.31
C GLU A 762 33.00 -20.61 9.11
N GLN A 763 32.40 -19.95 10.09
CA GLN A 763 31.35 -20.52 10.94
C GLN A 763 30.03 -20.67 10.16
N VAL A 764 29.74 -19.74 9.25
CA VAL A 764 28.57 -19.80 8.36
C VAL A 764 28.67 -20.99 7.39
N ASP A 765 29.85 -21.25 6.83
CA ASP A 765 30.08 -22.44 5.98
C ASP A 765 29.86 -23.73 6.76
N GLU A 766 30.37 -23.81 8.00
CA GLU A 766 30.14 -24.95 8.88
C GLU A 766 28.64 -25.17 9.15
N TYR A 767 27.89 -24.10 9.45
CA TYR A 767 26.44 -24.19 9.62
C TYR A 767 25.73 -24.73 8.38
N LEU A 768 26.07 -24.26 7.18
CA LEU A 768 25.48 -24.74 5.92
C LEU A 768 25.83 -26.21 5.65
N ARG A 769 27.05 -26.64 5.98
CA ARG A 769 27.46 -28.05 5.84
C ARG A 769 26.73 -28.94 6.85
N ASN A 770 26.71 -28.56 8.12
CA ASN A 770 26.05 -29.32 9.18
C ASN A 770 24.55 -29.45 8.91
N TRP A 771 23.91 -28.37 8.46
CA TRP A 771 22.51 -28.39 8.05
C TRP A 771 22.25 -29.39 6.93
N TYR A 772 23.05 -29.36 5.86
CA TYR A 772 22.86 -30.25 4.71
C TYR A 772 23.07 -31.73 5.08
N MET A 773 24.05 -32.03 5.93
CA MET A 773 24.33 -33.41 6.38
C MET A 773 23.25 -33.99 7.29
N ALA A 774 22.49 -33.14 7.99
CA ALA A 774 21.44 -33.57 8.92
C ALA A 774 20.02 -33.48 8.32
N LEU A 775 19.89 -33.37 7.00
CA LEU A 775 18.59 -33.30 6.33
C LEU A 775 17.75 -34.58 6.48
N PRO A 776 16.41 -34.45 6.61
CA PRO A 776 15.50 -35.59 6.47
C PRO A 776 15.44 -36.10 5.03
N ASP A 777 15.17 -37.40 4.86
CA ASP A 777 15.06 -38.04 3.54
C ASP A 777 13.93 -37.46 2.67
N THR A 778 12.93 -36.85 3.31
CA THR A 778 11.78 -36.24 2.61
C THR A 778 12.16 -35.02 1.77
N PHE A 779 13.39 -34.51 1.89
CA PHE A 779 13.89 -33.38 1.11
C PHE A 779 14.53 -33.84 -0.21
N GLU A 780 14.78 -35.13 -0.42
CA GLU A 780 15.39 -35.62 -1.65
C GLU A 780 14.47 -35.46 -2.88
N PRO A 781 15.01 -35.06 -4.05
CA PRO A 781 14.26 -35.09 -5.30
C PRO A 781 13.83 -36.51 -5.67
N CYS A 782 12.53 -36.76 -5.78
CA CYS A 782 12.01 -38.07 -6.13
C CYS A 782 11.97 -38.33 -7.65
N LEU A 783 12.04 -37.27 -8.46
CA LEU A 783 12.19 -37.37 -9.91
C LEU A 783 13.10 -36.27 -10.45
N ARG A 784 14.00 -36.65 -11.36
CA ARG A 784 14.79 -35.74 -12.18
C ARG A 784 14.42 -36.02 -13.64
N ALA A 785 13.72 -35.09 -14.28
CA ALA A 785 13.22 -35.27 -15.63
C ALA A 785 13.70 -34.13 -16.55
N PRO A 786 14.14 -34.41 -17.79
CA PRO A 786 14.36 -33.35 -18.77
C PRO A 786 13.05 -32.62 -19.06
N GLN A 787 13.01 -31.30 -18.90
CA GLN A 787 11.79 -30.53 -19.18
C GLN A 787 11.75 -30.13 -20.67
N PRO A 788 10.62 -30.29 -21.36
CA PRO A 788 10.45 -29.79 -22.71
C PRO A 788 10.21 -28.27 -22.64
N PHE A 789 11.27 -27.46 -22.63
CA PHE A 789 11.13 -26.05 -23.01
C PHE A 789 10.98 -26.00 -24.55
N PRO A 790 9.80 -25.69 -25.10
CA PRO A 790 9.54 -25.81 -26.54
C PRO A 790 10.39 -24.84 -27.39
N ALA A 791 10.99 -23.82 -26.77
CA ALA A 791 11.75 -22.77 -27.44
C ALA A 791 13.25 -23.06 -27.65
N LEU A 792 13.80 -24.15 -27.08
CA LEU A 792 15.25 -24.35 -26.99
C LEU A 792 15.80 -25.59 -27.72
N ALA A 793 15.11 -26.04 -28.77
CA ALA A 793 15.64 -27.09 -29.67
C ALA A 793 16.77 -26.60 -30.61
N SER A 794 17.57 -25.60 -30.22
CA SER A 794 18.74 -25.14 -30.97
C SER A 794 20.04 -25.57 -30.28
N SER A 795 20.64 -26.63 -30.83
CA SER A 795 22.04 -27.10 -30.90
C SER A 795 23.19 -26.68 -29.93
N SER A 796 23.03 -25.80 -28.93
CA SER A 796 24.18 -25.29 -28.15
C SER A 796 24.45 -26.01 -26.82
N ILE A 797 23.44 -26.65 -26.20
CA ILE A 797 23.57 -27.16 -24.84
C ILE A 797 24.01 -28.63 -24.82
N ARG A 798 25.08 -28.95 -24.08
CA ARG A 798 25.55 -30.33 -23.85
C ARG A 798 24.67 -31.17 -22.89
N ALA A 799 23.60 -30.63 -22.30
CA ALA A 799 22.52 -31.37 -21.63
C ALA A 799 21.32 -30.45 -21.34
N PRO A 800 20.06 -30.87 -21.58
CA PRO A 800 18.87 -30.07 -21.22
C PRO A 800 18.75 -29.87 -19.70
N LEU A 801 18.23 -28.72 -19.26
CA LEU A 801 17.91 -28.46 -17.85
C LEU A 801 16.97 -29.55 -17.33
N GLN A 802 17.34 -30.17 -16.20
CA GLN A 802 16.53 -31.19 -15.55
C GLN A 802 15.61 -30.53 -14.52
N GLY A 803 14.31 -30.77 -14.60
CA GLY A 803 13.37 -30.42 -13.55
C GLY A 803 13.49 -31.39 -12.38
N PHE A 804 13.56 -30.86 -11.16
CA PHE A 804 13.56 -31.63 -9.91
C PHE A 804 12.19 -31.58 -9.27
N PHE A 805 11.53 -32.73 -9.20
CA PHE A 805 10.30 -32.86 -8.44
C PHE A 805 10.64 -33.36 -7.04
N ILE A 806 10.32 -32.55 -6.03
CA ILE A 806 10.47 -32.86 -4.61
C ILE A 806 9.07 -32.98 -4.02
N ALA A 807 8.74 -34.14 -3.47
CA ALA A 807 7.37 -34.45 -3.04
C ALA A 807 6.92 -33.62 -1.83
N ASN A 808 7.84 -33.32 -0.90
CA ASN A 808 7.53 -32.55 0.30
C ASN A 808 7.67 -31.03 0.02
N PRO A 809 6.60 -30.23 0.16
CA PRO A 809 6.66 -28.78 -0.03
C PRO A 809 7.69 -28.06 0.85
N MET A 810 7.92 -28.54 2.08
CA MET A 810 8.93 -27.97 2.98
C MET A 810 10.34 -28.14 2.42
N GLY A 811 10.64 -29.34 1.87
CA GLY A 811 11.92 -29.62 1.20
C GLY A 811 12.05 -28.89 -0.13
N ALA A 812 10.97 -28.86 -0.93
CA ALA A 812 10.91 -28.15 -2.20
C ALA A 812 11.10 -26.63 -2.04
N THR A 813 10.79 -26.08 -0.86
CA THR A 813 11.03 -24.67 -0.52
C THR A 813 12.41 -24.45 0.10
N ALA A 814 12.83 -25.32 1.02
CA ALA A 814 14.08 -25.17 1.76
C ALA A 814 15.33 -25.42 0.89
N LEU A 815 15.30 -26.37 -0.04
CA LEU A 815 16.49 -26.67 -0.86
C LEU A 815 16.89 -25.50 -1.79
N PRO A 816 15.98 -24.84 -2.52
CA PRO A 816 16.31 -23.61 -3.25
C PRO A 816 16.85 -22.51 -2.34
N LEU A 817 16.29 -22.34 -1.14
CA LEU A 817 16.78 -21.37 -0.15
C LEU A 817 18.16 -21.73 0.40
N TYR A 818 18.51 -23.01 0.49
CA TYR A 818 19.86 -23.46 0.79
C TYR A 818 20.83 -23.07 -0.33
N HIS A 819 20.48 -23.34 -1.60
CA HIS A 819 21.32 -22.95 -2.73
C HIS A 819 21.47 -21.44 -2.85
N PHE A 820 20.40 -20.69 -2.60
CA PHE A 820 20.43 -19.23 -2.46
C PHE A 820 21.42 -18.79 -1.38
N SER A 821 21.37 -19.41 -0.19
CA SER A 821 22.30 -19.15 0.91
C SER A 821 23.76 -19.46 0.52
N ARG A 822 23.99 -20.54 -0.23
CA ARG A 822 25.31 -20.92 -0.73
C ARG A 822 25.87 -19.91 -1.72
N ILE A 823 25.05 -19.40 -2.63
CA ILE A 823 25.47 -18.35 -3.57
C ILE A 823 25.86 -17.08 -2.82
N LEU A 824 25.00 -16.62 -1.88
CA LEU A 824 25.31 -15.44 -1.06
C LEU A 824 26.59 -15.62 -0.25
N PHE A 825 26.75 -16.78 0.40
CA PHE A 825 27.98 -17.11 1.11
C PHE A 825 29.19 -16.98 0.17
N LEU A 826 29.17 -17.65 -0.99
CA LEU A 826 30.30 -17.63 -1.93
C LEU A 826 30.62 -16.19 -2.40
N LEU A 827 29.61 -15.39 -2.72
CA LEU A 827 29.79 -14.02 -3.21
C LEU A 827 30.47 -13.11 -2.19
N HIS A 828 30.24 -13.31 -0.90
CA HIS A 828 30.74 -12.43 0.15
C HIS A 828 31.93 -13.02 0.94
N SER A 829 32.07 -14.34 1.02
CA SER A 829 33.15 -15.00 1.79
C SER A 829 34.52 -14.93 1.12
N HIS A 830 34.59 -14.81 -0.21
CA HIS A 830 35.84 -14.83 -0.97
C HIS A 830 36.46 -13.43 -1.21
N VAL A 831 35.69 -12.36 -0.96
CA VAL A 831 36.17 -10.97 -1.10
C VAL A 831 37.12 -10.58 0.05
N THR A 832 37.10 -11.33 1.15
CA THR A 832 37.86 -11.05 2.38
C THR A 832 39.13 -11.90 2.55
N ASP A 833 39.45 -12.78 1.58
CA ASP A 833 40.52 -13.76 1.74
C ASP A 833 41.90 -13.21 1.33
N GLU A 834 42.77 -12.93 2.31
CA GLU A 834 44.17 -12.51 2.10
C GLU A 834 44.95 -13.52 1.22
N THR A 835 44.54 -14.79 1.20
CA THR A 835 45.19 -15.81 0.37
C THR A 835 44.91 -15.62 -1.14
N PHE A 836 43.77 -15.02 -1.52
CA PHE A 836 43.49 -14.65 -2.91
C PHE A 836 44.43 -13.54 -3.40
N ASN A 837 44.68 -12.55 -2.54
CA ASN A 837 45.56 -11.42 -2.85
C ASN A 837 47.05 -11.83 -2.93
N SER A 838 47.46 -12.83 -2.15
CA SER A 838 48.84 -13.37 -2.11
C SER A 838 49.11 -14.47 -3.17
N ALA A 839 48.08 -15.01 -3.83
CA ALA A 839 48.21 -16.12 -4.77
C ALA A 839 48.86 -15.74 -6.13
N THR A 840 49.63 -16.67 -6.71
CA THR A 840 50.16 -16.55 -8.08
C THR A 840 49.05 -16.48 -9.13
N GLY A 841 49.31 -15.87 -10.29
CA GLY A 841 48.31 -15.69 -11.36
C GLY A 841 47.59 -16.98 -11.78
N SER A 842 48.32 -18.10 -11.90
CA SER A 842 47.72 -19.41 -12.21
C SER A 842 46.79 -19.93 -11.10
N ARG A 843 47.14 -19.69 -9.83
CA ARG A 843 46.32 -20.10 -8.68
C ARG A 843 45.04 -19.25 -8.59
N ARG A 844 45.12 -17.94 -8.84
CA ARG A 844 43.94 -17.05 -8.89
C ARG A 844 42.94 -17.47 -9.98
N ILE A 845 43.42 -17.81 -11.18
CA ILE A 845 42.56 -18.32 -12.27
C ILE A 845 41.85 -19.62 -11.88
N LYS A 846 42.57 -20.55 -11.23
CA LYS A 846 41.95 -21.80 -10.73
C LYS A 846 40.89 -21.54 -9.68
N ILE A 847 41.14 -20.61 -8.75
CA ILE A 847 40.17 -20.20 -7.73
C ILE A 847 38.94 -19.58 -8.40
N TYR A 848 39.10 -18.63 -9.31
CA TYR A 848 37.99 -18.01 -10.03
C TYR A 848 37.15 -19.02 -10.81
N ARG A 849 37.79 -19.95 -11.55
CA ARG A 849 37.07 -21.02 -12.26
C ARG A 849 36.35 -21.97 -11.31
N GLN A 850 36.88 -22.21 -10.11
CA GLN A 850 36.22 -23.05 -9.11
C GLN A 850 35.04 -22.32 -8.46
N PHE A 851 35.20 -21.03 -8.18
CA PHE A 851 34.15 -20.15 -7.69
C PHE A 851 32.98 -20.07 -8.67
N SER A 852 33.25 -19.70 -9.93
CA SER A 852 32.24 -19.62 -11.00
C SER A 852 31.51 -20.96 -11.19
N ARG A 853 32.22 -22.10 -11.13
CA ARG A 853 31.59 -23.43 -11.19
C ARG A 853 30.63 -23.70 -10.03
N GLN A 854 30.98 -23.29 -8.80
CA GLN A 854 30.13 -23.51 -7.63
C GLN A 854 28.89 -22.63 -7.65
N VAL A 855 29.06 -21.34 -8.00
CA VAL A 855 27.94 -20.40 -8.15
C VAL A 855 26.99 -20.88 -9.23
N ASN A 856 27.51 -21.24 -10.41
CA ASN A 856 26.71 -21.78 -11.51
C ASN A 856 25.97 -23.06 -11.11
N HIS A 857 26.64 -23.99 -10.42
CA HIS A 857 25.99 -25.20 -9.92
C HIS A 857 24.77 -24.88 -9.04
N HIS A 858 24.93 -24.03 -8.03
CA HIS A 858 23.83 -23.66 -7.15
C HIS A 858 22.71 -22.90 -7.86
N ALA A 859 23.04 -22.02 -8.83
CA ALA A 859 22.04 -21.32 -9.64
C ALA A 859 21.22 -22.31 -10.50
N VAL A 860 21.87 -23.32 -11.08
CA VAL A 860 21.20 -24.38 -11.84
C VAL A 860 20.32 -25.25 -10.95
N GLU A 861 20.73 -25.58 -9.72
CA GLU A 861 19.88 -26.33 -8.79
C GLU A 861 18.58 -25.57 -8.46
N ILE A 862 18.65 -24.24 -8.24
CA ILE A 862 17.47 -23.39 -8.05
C ILE A 862 16.54 -23.45 -9.27
N CYS A 863 17.10 -23.29 -10.47
CA CYS A 863 16.33 -23.37 -11.72
C CYS A 863 15.71 -24.75 -11.90
N SER A 864 16.41 -25.80 -11.50
CA SER A 864 15.98 -27.20 -11.63
C SER A 864 14.76 -27.47 -10.74
N VAL A 865 14.75 -26.98 -9.49
CA VAL A 865 13.56 -27.09 -8.62
C VAL A 865 12.39 -26.29 -9.19
N ALA A 866 12.61 -25.06 -9.67
CA ALA A 866 11.55 -24.27 -10.29
C ALA A 866 10.98 -24.94 -11.55
N ALA A 867 11.84 -25.49 -12.41
CA ALA A 867 11.46 -26.24 -13.60
C ALA A 867 10.77 -27.57 -13.27
N GLY A 868 10.88 -28.06 -12.03
CA GLY A 868 10.11 -29.19 -11.51
C GLY A 868 8.61 -28.91 -11.32
N GLN A 869 8.15 -27.67 -11.58
CA GLN A 869 6.77 -27.22 -11.41
C GLN A 869 6.21 -27.55 -10.02
N PRO A 870 6.87 -27.08 -8.94
CA PRO A 870 6.37 -27.34 -7.60
C PRO A 870 5.03 -26.61 -7.39
N PRO A 871 4.22 -26.99 -6.38
CA PRO A 871 2.92 -26.36 -6.13
C PRO A 871 3.04 -24.84 -5.95
N PRO A 872 1.98 -24.05 -6.24
CA PRO A 872 2.00 -22.58 -6.10
C PRO A 872 2.51 -22.08 -4.73
N ALA A 873 2.27 -22.84 -3.67
CA ALA A 873 2.79 -22.57 -2.33
C ALA A 873 4.32 -22.48 -2.23
N VAL A 874 5.03 -23.31 -2.99
CA VAL A 874 6.49 -23.31 -3.06
C VAL A 874 6.98 -22.23 -4.02
N GLN A 875 6.28 -22.05 -5.15
CA GLN A 875 6.70 -21.12 -6.20
C GLN A 875 6.87 -19.69 -5.68
N MET A 876 5.96 -19.23 -4.82
CA MET A 876 6.06 -17.93 -4.14
C MET A 876 7.41 -17.64 -3.48
N HIS A 877 8.05 -18.67 -2.92
CA HIS A 877 9.33 -18.56 -2.24
C HIS A 877 10.54 -18.72 -3.19
N LEU A 878 10.31 -18.99 -4.48
CA LEU A 878 11.35 -19.10 -5.50
C LEU A 878 11.71 -17.76 -6.16
N ILE A 879 10.95 -16.69 -5.93
CA ILE A 879 11.16 -15.40 -6.61
C ILE A 879 12.56 -14.83 -6.32
N GLN A 880 12.94 -14.72 -5.04
CA GLN A 880 14.27 -14.21 -4.66
C GLN A 880 15.42 -15.18 -5.04
N PRO A 881 15.28 -16.51 -4.85
CA PRO A 881 16.22 -17.47 -5.41
C PRO A 881 16.43 -17.37 -6.92
N LEU A 882 15.36 -17.23 -7.70
CA LEU A 882 15.43 -17.11 -9.16
C LEU A 882 16.05 -15.78 -9.60
N HIS A 883 15.76 -14.69 -8.89
CA HIS A 883 16.45 -13.42 -9.09
C HIS A 883 17.96 -13.59 -8.90
N LEU A 884 18.41 -14.10 -7.76
CA LEU A 884 19.85 -14.30 -7.49
C LEU A 884 20.49 -15.26 -8.49
N ALA A 885 19.79 -16.34 -8.87
CA ALA A 885 20.26 -17.25 -9.90
C ALA A 885 20.40 -16.54 -11.27
N GLY A 886 19.45 -15.67 -11.63
CA GLY A 886 19.49 -14.86 -12.85
C GLY A 886 20.70 -13.92 -12.94
N LEU A 887 21.12 -13.35 -11.81
CA LEU A 887 22.35 -12.55 -11.72
C LEU A 887 23.65 -13.36 -11.89
N CYS A 888 23.57 -14.68 -11.72
CA CYS A 888 24.72 -15.58 -11.76
C CYS A 888 24.87 -16.33 -13.10
N LEU A 889 23.91 -16.18 -14.02
CA LEU A 889 23.83 -16.95 -15.26
C LEU A 889 24.05 -16.05 -16.49
N ASP A 890 25.09 -16.37 -17.25
CA ASP A 890 25.63 -15.45 -18.26
C ASP A 890 25.06 -15.70 -19.67
N SER A 891 24.56 -16.91 -19.95
CA SER A 891 24.13 -17.25 -21.32
C SER A 891 22.71 -16.78 -21.64
N GLN A 892 22.49 -16.29 -22.86
CA GLN A 892 21.17 -15.85 -23.33
C GLN A 892 20.08 -16.93 -23.20
N GLU A 893 20.46 -18.20 -23.38
CA GLU A 893 19.58 -19.35 -23.21
C GLU A 893 19.15 -19.52 -21.75
N GLN A 894 20.07 -19.39 -20.79
CA GLN A 894 19.77 -19.43 -19.35
C GLN A 894 18.94 -18.23 -18.90
N ARG A 895 19.26 -17.02 -19.39
CA ARG A 895 18.47 -15.80 -19.14
C ARG A 895 17.03 -15.99 -19.61
N SER A 896 16.83 -16.61 -20.78
CA SER A 896 15.50 -16.94 -21.32
C SER A 896 14.74 -17.96 -20.46
N ILE A 897 15.43 -18.95 -19.88
CA ILE A 897 14.82 -19.90 -18.94
C ILE A 897 14.33 -19.18 -17.68
N ILE A 898 15.16 -18.32 -17.07
CA ILE A 898 14.77 -17.55 -15.87
C ILE A 898 13.54 -16.68 -16.17
N LYS A 899 13.52 -15.99 -17.31
CA LYS A 899 12.35 -15.20 -17.74
C LYS A 899 11.09 -16.07 -17.82
N GLY A 900 11.18 -17.23 -18.48
CA GLY A 900 10.06 -18.18 -18.59
C GLY A 900 9.56 -18.67 -17.24
N LEU A 901 10.46 -19.05 -16.33
CA LEU A 901 10.11 -19.52 -14.98
C LEU A 901 9.39 -18.46 -14.15
N LEU A 902 9.86 -17.20 -14.19
CA LEU A 902 9.22 -16.08 -13.50
C LEU A 902 7.83 -15.76 -14.07
N VAL A 903 7.69 -15.75 -15.40
CA VAL A 903 6.39 -15.54 -16.07
C VAL A 903 5.40 -16.66 -15.74
N ASP A 904 5.84 -17.91 -15.73
CA ASP A 904 4.97 -19.05 -15.39
C ASP A 904 4.56 -19.03 -13.91
N LEU A 905 5.48 -18.65 -13.02
CA LEU A 905 5.19 -18.45 -11.59
C LEU A 905 4.10 -17.40 -11.42
N GLN A 906 4.24 -16.22 -12.05
CA GLN A 906 3.24 -15.17 -11.98
C GLN A 906 1.88 -15.64 -12.51
N ARG A 907 1.87 -16.34 -13.64
CA ARG A 907 0.64 -16.88 -14.23
C ARG A 907 -0.10 -17.86 -13.31
N GLN A 908 0.64 -18.68 -12.56
CA GLN A 908 0.06 -19.71 -11.69
C GLN A 908 -0.36 -19.16 -10.31
N THR A 909 0.42 -18.23 -9.78
CA THR A 909 0.23 -17.69 -8.41
C THR A 909 -0.58 -16.40 -8.39
N GLY A 910 -0.54 -15.60 -9.45
CA GLY A 910 -0.98 -14.20 -9.44
C GLY A 910 -0.02 -13.27 -8.69
N PHE A 911 1.21 -13.73 -8.43
CA PHE A 911 2.22 -12.92 -7.77
C PHE A 911 3.05 -12.13 -8.80
N PRO A 912 3.14 -10.79 -8.71
CA PRO A 912 3.85 -9.99 -9.69
C PRO A 912 5.35 -10.30 -9.75
N THR A 913 5.87 -10.48 -10.96
CA THR A 913 7.30 -10.75 -11.22
C THR A 913 7.93 -9.73 -12.17
N GLU A 914 7.15 -8.80 -12.71
CA GLU A 914 7.57 -7.83 -13.72
C GLU A 914 8.73 -6.96 -13.24
N ARG A 915 8.69 -6.53 -11.98
CA ARG A 915 9.78 -5.73 -11.39
C ARG A 915 11.08 -6.52 -11.33
N VAL A 916 11.01 -7.79 -10.93
CA VAL A 916 12.18 -8.67 -10.85
C VAL A 916 12.76 -8.93 -12.23
N LEU A 917 11.90 -9.14 -13.23
CA LEU A 917 12.30 -9.28 -14.63
C LEU A 917 12.99 -8.01 -15.13
N LYS A 918 12.41 -6.84 -14.86
CA LYS A 918 12.98 -5.55 -15.27
C LYS A 918 14.35 -5.31 -14.62
N GLN A 919 14.50 -5.61 -13.34
CA GLN A 919 15.79 -5.51 -12.64
C GLN A 919 16.85 -6.41 -13.27
N LEU A 920 16.50 -7.67 -13.55
CA LEU A 920 17.41 -8.59 -14.23
C LEU A 920 17.78 -8.11 -15.65
N GLU A 921 16.83 -7.55 -16.39
CA GLU A 921 17.08 -7.00 -17.72
C GLU A 921 18.02 -5.79 -17.67
N GLU A 922 17.81 -4.88 -16.74
CA GLU A 922 18.70 -3.74 -16.49
C GLU A 922 20.12 -4.22 -16.14
N ASP A 923 20.25 -5.19 -15.21
CA ASP A 923 21.55 -5.76 -14.80
C ASP A 923 22.24 -6.52 -15.95
N TRP A 924 21.49 -7.15 -16.86
CA TRP A 924 22.04 -7.90 -18.01
C TRP A 924 22.49 -7.02 -19.17
N ASP A 925 21.95 -5.80 -19.27
CA ASP A 925 22.31 -4.81 -20.29
C ASP A 925 23.57 -4.02 -19.88
N GLU A 926 23.81 -3.81 -18.59
CA GLU A 926 25.06 -3.19 -18.07
C GLU A 926 26.32 -4.02 -18.39
N ASP A 927 26.20 -5.30 -18.73
CA ASP A 927 27.32 -6.19 -19.10
C ASP A 927 27.93 -5.89 -20.50
N TYR A 928 27.32 -5.00 -21.31
CA TYR A 928 27.70 -4.74 -22.71
C TYR A 928 28.38 -3.39 -22.99
N ASP A 929 28.49 -2.48 -22.01
CA ASP A 929 29.25 -1.21 -22.10
C ASP A 929 30.62 -1.31 -21.42
#